data_AF-A0A8H5PGV7-F1
#
_entry.id   AF-A0A8H5PGV7-F1
#
_cell.length_a   1.000
_cell.length_b   1.000
_cell.length_c   1.000
_cell.angle_alpha   90.00
_cell.angle_beta   90.00
_cell.angle_gamma   90.00
#
_symmetry.space_group_name_H-M   'P 1'
#
loop_
_entity.id
_entity.type
_entity.pdbx_description
1 polymer ?
#
loop_
_entity_poly.entity_id
_entity_poly.type
_entity_poly.pdbx_seq_one_letter_code
_entity_poly.pdbx_strand_id
1 'polypeptide(L)'
;MRPQNIRIRTAQLPFEQDQQRPLEDCLIGERNNHALQSALIRGDEEVTLFNWNSIPPHLWQDLHLSEHHIGQEAVSLFTALAPRDAPCDPHGNLSQDSRNSIENRRWSGIKFKFIKVLAEGGHGYATLWDVVFEDTSVRRVVIKRAINPSSDAFDPQAEAMFHLRYDGAQHTTQVINLHREVVAIRTDMLSRGTFTHSAFRNGKEWKAERENCVVFEYMKFGDMVNIMQTVTTRKVQIPAQVLWGIWECLVLGLATIAYTPSESSGNSSFETWWKDVVSDREEAIAFLDRVDREWNIEHDVHLDLEVLNVLAGHDPATHPNQPVFKLHDLGAWSFNMNHGWETYNESHIWQMRGPVKLHATTPEQFSKEWDDLLISLSTDSLRKLFAGEDLEKVGGTEVAGRYGIWTNIFLIAKVMESIMTREICRFPYQTVIHDQTRKPTYGGRLQNPQFRHIDLELRNIVASCLHEKPKDRPRVTDLLKSVLDRRQRGFNNEGPESVRKWWETLFEPQAPKPIPAQAPPPANPVKQAVVASAVKGGLAIASHMAQAARNQGAPNQPHIPPHIQQILNQQRANPKVKGPPAQPPVQPQVAPHIPPHIQQILNQQRAKPNVKGPPAQPPAQPTVQPQAAPHIPPHIQQILNQRKAKPDIKGPPAQPPAQLQAQWPQAPPQAPPQVQPPVQP
;
A
#
# COMPACT_ATOMS: atom_id res chain seq x y z
N MET A 1 0.47 29.85 13.35
CA MET A 1 0.11 29.81 14.80
C MET A 1 0.75 28.57 15.44
N ARG A 2 1.21 28.57 16.70
CA ARG A 2 1.69 27.30 17.32
C ARG A 2 0.48 26.36 17.55
N PRO A 3 0.59 25.03 17.35
CA PRO A 3 -0.53 24.10 17.56
C PRO A 3 -1.19 24.21 18.93
N GLN A 4 -0.39 24.43 20.00
CA GLN A 4 -0.91 24.60 21.35
C GLN A 4 -1.81 25.83 21.53
N ASN A 5 -1.79 26.76 20.57
CA ASN A 5 -2.59 27.98 20.56
C ASN A 5 -3.81 27.89 19.62
N ILE A 6 -4.12 26.71 19.07
CA ILE A 6 -5.32 26.51 18.24
C ILE A 6 -6.57 26.95 19.02
N ARG A 7 -7.47 27.67 18.36
CA ARG A 7 -8.72 28.11 19.00
C ARG A 7 -9.65 26.91 19.18
N ILE A 8 -10.19 26.75 20.37
CA ILE A 8 -11.13 25.67 20.69
C ILE A 8 -12.54 26.24 20.76
N ARG A 9 -13.42 25.75 19.90
CA ARG A 9 -14.86 25.95 20.02
C ARG A 9 -15.47 24.73 20.73
N THR A 10 -15.94 24.90 21.95
CA THR A 10 -16.56 23.79 22.69
C THR A 10 -18.04 23.66 22.34
N ALA A 11 -18.45 22.48 21.90
CA ALA A 11 -19.87 22.10 21.85
C ALA A 11 -20.19 21.23 23.08
N GLN A 12 -21.24 21.61 23.82
CA GLN A 12 -21.67 20.89 25.01
C GLN A 12 -22.74 19.87 24.61
N LEU A 13 -22.46 18.59 24.84
CA LEU A 13 -23.43 17.51 24.65
C LEU A 13 -24.07 17.15 26.00
N PRO A 14 -25.40 16.95 26.06
CA PRO A 14 -26.05 16.48 27.28
C PRO A 14 -25.63 15.04 27.56
N PHE A 15 -25.14 14.77 28.78
CA PHE A 15 -24.85 13.41 29.24
C PHE A 15 -26.15 12.71 29.63
N GLU A 16 -26.47 11.56 29.02
CA GLU A 16 -27.51 10.67 29.54
C GLU A 16 -26.98 9.86 30.75
N GLN A 17 -27.88 9.39 31.62
CA GLN A 17 -27.57 9.01 33.01
C GLN A 17 -26.60 7.83 33.20
N ASP A 18 -25.59 8.07 34.06
CA ASP A 18 -24.68 7.25 34.89
C ASP A 18 -24.18 5.85 34.48
N GLN A 19 -24.79 5.08 33.58
CA GLN A 19 -24.30 3.73 33.23
C GLN A 19 -23.52 3.65 31.91
N GLN A 20 -23.70 4.62 31.00
CA GLN A 20 -23.00 4.67 29.70
C GLN A 20 -21.82 5.66 29.65
N ARG A 21 -21.65 6.49 30.69
CA ARG A 21 -20.64 7.57 30.73
C ARG A 21 -19.21 7.14 30.37
N PRO A 22 -18.65 6.03 30.88
CA PRO A 22 -17.26 5.69 30.56
C PRO A 22 -17.02 5.35 29.08
N LEU A 23 -18.03 4.81 28.39
CA LEU A 23 -17.96 4.47 26.97
C LEU A 23 -18.14 5.73 26.11
N GLU A 24 -19.09 6.59 26.47
CA GLU A 24 -19.31 7.87 25.81
C GLU A 24 -18.10 8.81 25.95
N ASP A 25 -17.51 8.90 27.14
CA ASP A 25 -16.30 9.69 27.40
C ASP A 25 -15.11 9.21 26.55
N CYS A 26 -15.00 7.89 26.34
CA CYS A 26 -13.98 7.30 25.48
C CYS A 26 -14.17 7.70 24.01
N LEU A 27 -15.41 7.59 23.49
CA LEU A 27 -15.75 7.97 22.12
C LEU A 27 -15.58 9.49 21.88
N ILE A 28 -15.94 10.32 22.86
CA ILE A 28 -15.69 11.77 22.81
C ILE A 28 -14.19 12.05 22.70
N GLY A 29 -13.37 11.36 23.50
CA GLY A 29 -11.93 11.50 23.47
C GLY A 29 -11.31 11.12 22.13
N GLU A 30 -11.68 9.95 21.60
CA GLU A 30 -11.24 9.47 20.27
C GLU A 30 -11.66 10.44 19.16
N ARG A 31 -12.93 10.83 19.14
CA ARG A 31 -13.46 11.80 18.17
C ARG A 31 -12.73 13.14 18.23
N ASN A 32 -12.51 13.68 19.43
CA ASN A 32 -11.82 14.96 19.62
C ASN A 32 -10.36 14.87 19.17
N ASN A 33 -9.70 13.73 19.40
CA ASN A 33 -8.34 13.50 18.92
C ASN A 33 -8.29 13.49 17.38
N HIS A 34 -9.22 12.81 16.72
CA HIS A 34 -9.33 12.84 15.26
C HIS A 34 -9.67 14.22 14.71
N ALA A 35 -10.56 14.97 15.35
CA ALA A 35 -10.91 16.34 14.95
C ALA A 35 -9.69 17.26 15.01
N LEU A 36 -8.93 17.19 16.11
CA LEU A 36 -7.72 17.98 16.29
C LEU A 36 -6.63 17.60 15.28
N GLN A 37 -6.36 16.31 15.08
CA GLN A 37 -5.40 15.86 14.07
C GLN A 37 -5.81 16.32 12.66
N SER A 38 -7.09 16.26 12.33
CA SER A 38 -7.62 16.72 11.03
C SER A 38 -7.48 18.23 10.85
N ALA A 39 -7.75 19.01 11.90
CA ALA A 39 -7.53 20.45 11.88
C ALA A 39 -6.05 20.79 11.61
N LEU A 40 -5.10 20.07 12.22
CA LEU A 40 -3.67 20.26 11.95
C LEU A 40 -3.28 19.88 10.51
N ILE A 41 -3.84 18.79 9.96
CA ILE A 41 -3.63 18.39 8.55
C ILE A 41 -4.11 19.49 7.60
N ARG A 42 -5.30 20.07 7.85
CA ARG A 42 -5.89 21.14 7.02
C ARG A 42 -5.23 22.50 7.25
N GLY A 43 -4.49 22.66 8.34
CA GLY A 43 -3.92 23.94 8.77
C GLY A 43 -4.97 24.90 9.34
N ASP A 44 -6.03 24.37 9.94
CA ASP A 44 -7.09 25.15 10.57
C ASP A 44 -6.60 25.79 11.88
N GLU A 45 -6.95 27.06 12.08
CA GLU A 45 -6.64 27.79 13.32
C GLU A 45 -7.71 27.65 14.40
N GLU A 46 -8.79 26.91 14.11
CA GLU A 46 -9.91 26.65 15.03
C GLU A 46 -10.40 25.22 14.84
N VAL A 47 -10.74 24.55 15.95
CA VAL A 47 -11.33 23.22 15.97
C VAL A 47 -12.52 23.15 16.92
N THR A 48 -13.57 22.44 16.52
CA THR A 48 -14.73 22.17 17.40
C THR A 48 -14.48 20.90 18.20
N LEU A 49 -14.49 20.99 19.53
CA LEU A 49 -14.33 19.84 20.43
C LEU A 49 -15.57 19.64 21.30
N PHE A 50 -15.93 18.39 21.54
CA PHE A 50 -17.09 18.02 22.36
C PHE A 50 -16.68 17.93 23.82
N ASN A 51 -17.38 18.65 24.69
CA ASN A 51 -17.16 18.69 26.14
C ASN A 51 -15.74 19.06 26.59
N TRP A 52 -14.84 19.46 25.68
CA TRP A 52 -13.47 19.89 25.96
C TRP A 52 -13.32 21.39 25.72
N ASN A 53 -12.89 22.12 26.76
CA ASN A 53 -12.49 23.53 26.68
C ASN A 53 -10.98 23.73 26.51
N SER A 54 -10.22 22.64 26.63
CA SER A 54 -8.77 22.59 26.54
C SER A 54 -8.35 21.20 26.09
N ILE A 55 -7.15 21.08 25.49
CA ILE A 55 -6.60 19.81 25.04
C ILE A 55 -5.71 19.25 26.16
N PRO A 56 -5.97 18.02 26.66
CA PRO A 56 -5.14 17.40 27.67
C PRO A 56 -3.64 17.38 27.27
N PRO A 57 -2.71 17.81 28.14
CA PRO A 57 -1.30 17.95 27.78
C PRO A 57 -0.62 16.70 27.21
N HIS A 58 -1.02 15.51 27.68
CA HIS A 58 -0.44 14.25 27.25
C HIS A 58 -0.78 13.92 25.78
N LEU A 59 -1.94 14.35 25.28
CA LEU A 59 -2.37 14.05 23.91
C LEU A 59 -1.53 14.79 22.85
N TRP A 60 -0.88 15.90 23.20
CA TRP A 60 0.00 16.61 22.27
C TRP A 60 1.20 15.77 21.80
N GLN A 61 1.60 14.78 22.60
CA GLN A 61 2.69 13.87 22.25
C GLN A 61 2.27 12.86 21.17
N ASP A 62 0.98 12.54 21.11
CA ASP A 62 0.41 11.57 20.18
C ASP A 62 -0.04 12.21 18.86
N LEU A 63 -0.15 13.54 18.83
CA LEU A 63 -0.56 14.29 17.64
C LEU A 63 0.62 14.53 16.71
N HIS A 64 0.45 14.12 15.46
CA HIS A 64 1.38 14.49 14.41
C HIS A 64 1.20 15.96 14.04
N LEU A 65 2.31 16.62 13.66
CA LEU A 65 2.40 18.05 13.35
C LEU A 65 2.23 18.99 14.56
N SER A 66 2.18 18.49 15.79
CA SER A 66 2.09 19.30 17.03
C SER A 66 3.27 20.27 17.23
N GLU A 67 4.42 19.98 16.61
CA GLU A 67 5.61 20.84 16.62
C GLU A 67 5.69 21.80 15.41
N HIS A 68 4.79 21.67 14.43
CA HIS A 68 4.80 22.51 13.22
C HIS A 68 3.81 23.67 13.38
N HIS A 69 4.19 24.87 12.95
CA HIS A 69 3.24 25.99 13.03
C HIS A 69 2.05 25.72 12.10
N ILE A 70 0.83 25.85 12.63
CA ILE A 70 -0.42 25.80 11.87
C ILE A 70 -0.34 26.80 10.71
N GLY A 71 -0.67 26.31 9.52
CA GLY A 71 -0.67 27.04 8.26
C GLY A 71 0.71 27.18 7.61
N GLN A 72 1.80 26.83 8.30
CA GLN A 72 3.14 26.84 7.71
C GLN A 72 3.34 25.60 6.84
N GLU A 73 3.92 25.79 5.65
CA GLU A 73 4.25 24.66 4.78
C GLU A 73 5.27 23.72 5.45
N ALA A 74 4.92 22.44 5.52
CA ALA A 74 5.79 21.36 5.96
C ALA A 74 5.91 20.33 4.84
N VAL A 75 7.10 20.21 4.25
CA VAL A 75 7.36 19.35 3.08
C VAL A 75 8.23 18.17 3.48
N SER A 76 7.76 16.96 3.18
CA SER A 76 8.55 15.74 3.31
C SER A 76 9.13 15.34 1.96
N LEU A 77 10.45 15.38 1.82
CA LEU A 77 11.16 14.98 0.59
C LEU A 77 11.60 13.52 0.65
N PHE A 78 11.68 12.84 -0.51
CA PHE A 78 12.25 11.49 -0.58
C PHE A 78 13.69 11.42 -0.04
N THR A 79 14.48 12.49 -0.22
CA THR A 79 15.86 12.58 0.27
C THR A 79 15.97 12.78 1.79
N ALA A 80 14.87 13.15 2.46
CA ALA A 80 14.85 13.30 3.91
C ALA A 80 14.66 11.97 4.64
N LEU A 81 14.15 10.94 3.94
CA LEU A 81 14.09 9.59 4.47
C LEU A 81 15.50 9.00 4.57
N ALA A 82 15.77 8.33 5.69
CA ALA A 82 17.04 7.65 5.89
C ALA A 82 17.31 6.66 4.73
N PRO A 83 18.56 6.58 4.23
CA PRO A 83 18.93 5.58 3.24
C PRO A 83 18.60 4.17 3.76
N ARG A 84 17.82 3.42 3.00
CA ARG A 84 17.36 2.07 3.38
C ARG A 84 18.38 0.96 3.12
N ASP A 85 19.64 1.34 2.86
CA ASP A 85 20.75 0.40 2.66
C ASP A 85 21.26 -0.22 3.97
N ALA A 86 20.84 0.32 5.13
CA ALA A 86 21.17 -0.25 6.42
C ALA A 86 20.52 -1.65 6.57
N PRO A 87 21.21 -2.62 7.22
CA PRO A 87 20.62 -3.92 7.48
C PRO A 87 19.33 -3.79 8.27
N CYS A 88 18.22 -4.34 7.75
CA CYS A 88 16.92 -4.36 8.44
C CYS A 88 16.90 -5.27 9.68
N ASP A 89 17.97 -6.02 9.92
CA ASP A 89 18.16 -6.90 11.07
C ASP A 89 19.62 -6.78 11.56
N PRO A 90 19.99 -5.63 12.16
CA PRO A 90 21.38 -5.35 12.53
C PRO A 90 21.92 -6.32 13.59
N HIS A 91 21.03 -6.92 14.39
CA HIS A 91 21.37 -7.91 15.41
C HIS A 91 21.34 -9.36 14.92
N GLY A 92 20.79 -9.61 13.73
CA GLY A 92 20.70 -10.95 13.15
C GLY A 92 19.62 -11.85 13.77
N ASN A 93 18.77 -11.32 14.64
CA ASN A 93 17.79 -12.10 15.40
C ASN A 93 16.69 -12.66 14.47
N LEU A 94 16.16 -11.81 13.58
CA LEU A 94 15.11 -12.18 12.63
C LEU A 94 15.65 -13.15 11.58
N SER A 95 16.89 -12.95 11.15
CA SER A 95 17.60 -13.85 10.25
C SER A 95 17.79 -15.22 10.89
N GLN A 96 18.22 -15.28 12.15
CA GLN A 96 18.43 -16.54 12.86
C GLN A 96 17.11 -17.29 13.08
N ASP A 97 16.05 -16.58 13.48
CA ASP A 97 14.71 -17.15 13.62
C ASP A 97 14.20 -17.74 12.29
N SER A 98 14.44 -17.04 11.18
CA SER A 98 14.07 -17.51 9.83
C SER A 98 14.80 -18.79 9.45
N ARG A 99 16.11 -18.85 9.69
CA ARG A 99 16.88 -20.07 9.41
C ARG A 99 16.41 -21.24 10.27
N ASN A 100 16.16 -21.01 11.55
CA ASN A 100 15.72 -22.06 12.48
C ASN A 100 14.32 -22.60 12.17
N SER A 101 13.39 -21.70 11.82
CA SER A 101 11.99 -22.04 11.59
C SER A 101 11.74 -22.64 10.20
N ILE A 102 12.52 -22.25 9.18
CA ILE A 102 12.27 -22.63 7.78
C ILE A 102 13.49 -23.31 7.16
N GLU A 103 14.64 -22.63 7.05
CA GLU A 103 15.80 -23.13 6.28
C GLU A 103 16.36 -24.47 6.78
N ASN A 104 16.51 -24.59 8.09
CA ASN A 104 17.14 -25.73 8.76
C ASN A 104 16.20 -26.95 8.85
N ARG A 105 14.91 -26.79 8.49
CA ARG A 105 13.93 -27.88 8.47
C ARG A 105 13.97 -28.62 7.13
N ARG A 106 13.61 -29.91 7.17
CA ARG A 106 13.46 -30.73 5.96
C ARG A 106 12.03 -30.64 5.45
N TRP A 107 11.87 -30.17 4.21
CA TRP A 107 10.57 -30.03 3.55
C TRP A 107 10.44 -31.02 2.40
N SER A 108 9.24 -31.55 2.20
CA SER A 108 8.95 -32.40 1.05
C SER A 108 8.89 -31.55 -0.21
N GLY A 109 9.61 -31.95 -1.26
CA GLY A 109 9.53 -31.30 -2.57
C GLY A 109 10.33 -30.01 -2.74
N ILE A 110 10.77 -29.36 -1.65
CA ILE A 110 11.46 -28.07 -1.71
C ILE A 110 12.61 -27.96 -0.71
N LYS A 111 13.53 -27.05 -1.01
CA LYS A 111 14.55 -26.55 -0.09
C LYS A 111 14.54 -25.02 -0.12
N PHE A 112 14.43 -24.42 1.05
CA PHE A 112 14.57 -22.98 1.22
C PHE A 112 16.06 -22.61 1.35
N LYS A 113 16.42 -21.46 0.78
CA LYS A 113 17.71 -20.79 0.99
C LYS A 113 17.43 -19.35 1.39
N PHE A 114 17.76 -19.01 2.63
CA PHE A 114 17.58 -17.66 3.16
C PHE A 114 18.57 -16.70 2.49
N ILE A 115 18.09 -15.52 2.08
CA ILE A 115 18.92 -14.47 1.51
C ILE A 115 19.13 -13.35 2.53
N LYS A 116 18.04 -12.66 2.91
CA LYS A 116 18.09 -11.53 3.85
C LYS A 116 16.71 -11.18 4.40
N VAL A 117 16.69 -10.41 5.49
CA VAL A 117 15.50 -9.67 5.94
C VAL A 117 15.33 -8.45 5.02
N LEU A 118 14.09 -8.24 4.55
CA LEU A 118 13.73 -7.13 3.68
C LEU A 118 13.12 -5.96 4.45
N ALA A 119 12.32 -6.25 5.47
CA ALA A 119 11.64 -5.25 6.27
C ALA A 119 11.21 -5.82 7.62
N GLU A 120 11.13 -4.96 8.62
CA GLU A 120 10.52 -5.20 9.93
C GLU A 120 9.47 -4.11 10.16
N GLY A 121 8.28 -4.48 10.64
CA GLY A 121 7.17 -3.58 10.94
C GLY A 121 6.44 -3.98 12.22
N GLY A 122 5.47 -3.19 12.65
CA GLY A 122 4.81 -3.37 13.96
C GLY A 122 4.14 -4.74 14.18
N HIS A 123 3.71 -5.40 13.10
CA HIS A 123 2.99 -6.68 13.16
C HIS A 123 3.85 -7.88 12.73
N GLY A 124 5.01 -7.67 12.11
CA GLY A 124 5.72 -8.74 11.45
C GLY A 124 6.96 -8.29 10.70
N TYR A 125 7.57 -9.23 10.00
CA TYR A 125 8.73 -8.96 9.17
C TYR A 125 8.71 -9.79 7.89
N ALA A 126 9.37 -9.27 6.86
CA ALA A 126 9.44 -9.84 5.53
C ALA A 126 10.86 -10.33 5.22
N THR A 127 10.97 -11.51 4.62
CA THR A 127 12.25 -12.17 4.35
C THR A 127 12.33 -12.65 2.92
N LEU A 128 13.51 -12.57 2.31
CA LEU A 128 13.77 -12.98 0.93
C LEU A 128 14.38 -14.38 0.87
N TRP A 129 13.87 -15.21 -0.03
CA TRP A 129 14.25 -16.61 -0.16
C TRP A 129 14.43 -17.03 -1.61
N ASP A 130 15.37 -17.93 -1.85
CA ASP A 130 15.35 -18.80 -3.03
C ASP A 130 14.78 -20.17 -2.61
N VAL A 131 13.71 -20.61 -3.27
CA VAL A 131 13.08 -21.91 -3.08
C VAL A 131 13.50 -22.82 -4.23
N VAL A 132 14.22 -23.88 -3.90
CA VAL A 132 14.73 -24.87 -4.87
C VAL A 132 13.84 -26.10 -4.87
N PHE A 133 13.25 -26.44 -6.01
CA PHE A 133 12.37 -27.60 -6.17
C PHE A 133 13.13 -28.89 -6.51
N GLU A 134 12.40 -29.99 -6.72
CA GLU A 134 12.97 -31.30 -7.08
C GLU A 134 13.49 -31.37 -8.52
N ASP A 135 12.87 -30.62 -9.44
CA ASP A 135 13.31 -30.47 -10.83
C ASP A 135 14.48 -29.48 -10.98
N THR A 136 15.05 -29.01 -9.87
CA THR A 136 16.12 -28.00 -9.77
C THR A 136 15.73 -26.58 -10.16
N SER A 137 14.46 -26.34 -10.53
CA SER A 137 13.96 -24.98 -10.73
C SER A 137 14.05 -24.20 -9.42
N VAL A 138 14.25 -22.89 -9.55
CA VAL A 138 14.38 -21.97 -8.41
C VAL A 138 13.35 -20.87 -8.53
N ARG A 139 12.57 -20.68 -7.47
CA ARG A 139 11.64 -19.55 -7.34
C ARG A 139 12.08 -18.63 -6.23
N ARG A 140 12.21 -17.34 -6.55
CA ARG A 140 12.45 -16.31 -5.54
C ARG A 140 11.14 -15.82 -4.96
N VAL A 141 11.02 -15.84 -3.63
CA VAL A 141 9.78 -15.46 -2.92
C VAL A 141 10.09 -14.59 -1.71
N VAL A 142 9.07 -13.86 -1.27
CA VAL A 142 9.06 -13.13 0.00
C VAL A 142 8.18 -13.87 0.99
N ILE A 143 8.63 -14.07 2.22
CA ILE A 143 7.82 -14.67 3.29
C ILE A 143 7.60 -13.62 4.38
N LYS A 144 6.33 -13.28 4.65
CA LYS A 144 5.89 -12.38 5.73
C LYS A 144 5.36 -13.22 6.89
N ARG A 145 5.75 -12.86 8.12
CA ARG A 145 5.50 -13.62 9.37
C ARG A 145 5.50 -12.68 10.57
N ALA A 146 4.87 -13.13 11.66
CA ALA A 146 4.89 -12.42 12.95
C ALA A 146 6.31 -12.30 13.54
N ILE A 147 6.61 -11.19 14.22
CA ILE A 147 7.84 -11.04 15.02
C ILE A 147 7.82 -12.00 16.22
N ASN A 148 6.66 -12.09 16.88
CA ASN A 148 6.43 -13.01 17.97
C ASN A 148 5.37 -14.04 17.54
N PRO A 149 5.74 -15.31 17.30
CA PRO A 149 4.78 -16.36 16.93
C PRO A 149 3.70 -16.61 17.98
N SER A 150 3.93 -16.17 19.22
CA SER A 150 3.00 -16.30 20.35
C SER A 150 2.03 -15.12 20.47
N SER A 151 2.17 -14.06 19.67
CA SER A 151 1.23 -12.94 19.65
C SER A 151 0.21 -13.11 18.55
N ASP A 152 -1.06 -12.84 18.86
CA ASP A 152 -2.17 -12.78 17.89
C ASP A 152 -2.11 -11.50 17.02
N ALA A 153 -0.97 -10.80 16.96
CA ALA A 153 -0.81 -9.51 16.28
C ALA A 153 -0.68 -9.62 14.75
N PHE A 154 -0.50 -10.82 14.21
CA PHE A 154 -0.44 -11.09 12.77
C PHE A 154 -1.31 -12.30 12.44
N ASP A 155 -2.32 -12.08 11.63
CA ASP A 155 -3.16 -13.14 11.07
C ASP A 155 -2.79 -13.32 9.58
N PRO A 156 -2.12 -14.42 9.21
CA PRO A 156 -1.77 -14.70 7.82
C PRO A 156 -2.98 -14.80 6.89
N GLN A 157 -4.14 -15.22 7.41
CA GLN A 157 -5.35 -15.33 6.60
C GLN A 157 -5.88 -13.94 6.28
N ALA A 158 -6.00 -13.05 7.27
CA ALA A 158 -6.38 -11.66 7.05
C ALA A 158 -5.39 -10.92 6.14
N GLU A 159 -4.09 -11.16 6.32
CA GLU A 159 -3.02 -10.61 5.48
C GLU A 159 -3.14 -11.05 4.01
N ALA A 160 -3.47 -12.32 3.76
CA ALA A 160 -3.55 -12.87 2.41
C ALA A 160 -4.92 -12.63 1.72
N MET A 161 -5.98 -12.34 2.49
CA MET A 161 -7.37 -12.42 2.03
C MET A 161 -7.63 -11.62 0.75
N PHE A 162 -7.31 -10.32 0.73
CA PHE A 162 -7.54 -9.48 -0.44
C PHE A 162 -6.58 -9.82 -1.58
N HIS A 163 -5.34 -10.24 -1.29
CA HIS A 163 -4.43 -10.70 -2.33
C HIS A 163 -4.95 -11.96 -3.06
N LEU A 164 -5.53 -12.90 -2.31
CA LEU A 164 -6.15 -14.11 -2.87
C LEU A 164 -7.44 -13.80 -3.63
N ARG A 165 -8.17 -12.76 -3.23
CA ARG A 165 -9.35 -12.27 -3.96
C ARG A 165 -8.98 -11.74 -5.36
N TYR A 166 -7.80 -11.15 -5.50
CA TYR A 166 -7.29 -10.64 -6.77
C TYR A 166 -6.31 -11.61 -7.45
N ASP A 167 -6.43 -12.91 -7.18
CA ASP A 167 -5.53 -13.94 -7.72
C ASP A 167 -5.52 -13.94 -9.27
N GLY A 168 -4.32 -14.00 -9.83
CA GLY A 168 -4.07 -13.98 -11.28
C GLY A 168 -3.98 -12.58 -11.90
N ALA A 169 -4.23 -11.51 -11.14
CA ALA A 169 -4.03 -10.14 -11.62
C ALA A 169 -2.54 -9.79 -11.78
N GLN A 170 -2.20 -8.87 -12.67
CA GLN A 170 -0.81 -8.49 -12.90
C GLN A 170 -0.38 -7.29 -12.08
N HIS A 171 -1.32 -6.42 -11.71
CA HIS A 171 -1.03 -5.14 -11.06
C HIS A 171 -1.37 -5.12 -9.55
N THR A 172 -1.62 -6.30 -8.96
CA THR A 172 -1.60 -6.52 -7.51
C THR A 172 -0.60 -7.62 -7.19
N THR A 173 0.06 -7.56 -6.03
CA THR A 173 1.02 -8.61 -5.67
C THR A 173 0.32 -9.93 -5.38
N GLN A 174 0.89 -11.03 -5.88
CA GLN A 174 0.31 -12.35 -5.82
C GLN A 174 0.81 -13.17 -4.62
N VAL A 175 -0.11 -13.92 -4.00
CA VAL A 175 0.21 -14.93 -2.98
C VAL A 175 0.64 -16.23 -3.68
N ILE A 176 1.74 -16.82 -3.22
CA ILE A 176 2.35 -17.98 -3.85
C ILE A 176 2.07 -19.25 -3.05
N ASN A 177 1.39 -20.20 -3.68
CA ASN A 177 1.18 -21.52 -3.09
C ASN A 177 2.31 -22.49 -3.50
N LEU A 178 3.39 -22.49 -2.72
CA LEU A 178 4.55 -23.37 -2.94
C LEU A 178 4.19 -24.86 -2.93
N HIS A 179 3.18 -25.27 -2.16
CA HIS A 179 2.74 -26.66 -2.14
C HIS A 179 2.11 -27.07 -3.47
N ARG A 180 1.24 -26.22 -4.02
CA ARG A 180 0.63 -26.41 -5.35
C ARG A 180 1.71 -26.52 -6.44
N GLU A 181 2.77 -25.73 -6.35
CA GLU A 181 3.91 -25.80 -7.27
C GLU A 181 4.66 -27.12 -7.17
N VAL A 182 4.93 -27.62 -5.95
CA VAL A 182 5.52 -28.95 -5.76
C VAL A 182 4.69 -30.03 -6.44
N VAL A 183 3.36 -30.00 -6.25
CA VAL A 183 2.45 -30.98 -6.86
C VAL A 183 2.49 -30.89 -8.38
N ALA A 184 2.47 -29.67 -8.94
CA ALA A 184 2.55 -29.45 -10.39
C ALA A 184 3.87 -29.96 -10.97
N ILE A 185 5.00 -29.64 -10.35
CA ILE A 185 6.34 -30.07 -10.77
C ILE A 185 6.46 -31.60 -10.74
N ARG A 186 6.02 -32.24 -9.66
CA ARG A 186 6.03 -33.71 -9.57
C ARG A 186 5.17 -34.36 -10.66
N THR A 187 4.01 -33.77 -10.95
CA THR A 187 3.12 -34.25 -12.00
C THR A 187 3.77 -34.14 -13.39
N ASP A 188 4.42 -33.01 -13.69
CA ASP A 188 5.18 -32.82 -14.93
C ASP A 188 6.36 -33.81 -15.03
N MET A 189 7.15 -33.97 -13.97
CA MET A 189 8.26 -34.93 -13.92
C MET A 189 7.81 -36.37 -14.15
N LEU A 190 6.68 -36.77 -13.56
CA LEU A 190 6.07 -38.08 -13.78
C LEU A 190 5.65 -38.24 -15.25
N SER A 191 5.00 -37.23 -15.83
CA SER A 191 4.58 -37.26 -17.23
C SER A 191 5.75 -37.35 -18.22
N ARG A 192 6.91 -36.80 -17.85
CA ARG A 192 8.15 -36.84 -18.64
C ARG A 192 9.05 -38.04 -18.35
N GLY A 193 8.68 -38.89 -17.39
CA GLY A 193 9.51 -40.02 -16.96
C GLY A 193 10.84 -39.62 -16.31
N THR A 194 11.00 -38.36 -15.89
CA THR A 194 12.20 -37.87 -15.19
C THR A 194 12.12 -38.04 -13.68
N PHE A 195 11.01 -38.60 -13.19
CA PHE A 195 10.77 -38.85 -11.78
C PHE A 195 11.57 -40.05 -11.27
N THR A 196 12.74 -39.80 -10.68
CA THR A 196 13.61 -40.83 -10.08
C THR A 196 13.52 -40.84 -8.55
N HIS A 197 13.77 -41.99 -7.92
CA HIS A 197 13.81 -42.11 -6.45
C HIS A 197 14.84 -41.17 -5.78
N SER A 198 15.91 -40.79 -6.49
CA SER A 198 16.93 -39.87 -6.00
C SER A 198 16.52 -38.40 -6.08
N ALA A 199 15.51 -38.06 -6.90
CA ALA A 199 14.94 -36.71 -6.95
C ALA A 199 14.04 -36.39 -5.74
N PHE A 200 13.64 -37.41 -4.98
CA PHE A 200 12.72 -37.25 -3.85
C PHE A 200 13.36 -36.52 -2.67
N ARG A 201 12.83 -35.35 -2.34
CA ARG A 201 13.12 -34.67 -1.07
C ARG A 201 12.16 -35.18 0.00
N ASN A 202 12.68 -35.99 0.93
CA ASN A 202 11.96 -36.41 2.13
C ASN A 202 11.86 -35.24 3.14
N GLY A 203 10.68 -35.01 3.71
CA GLY A 203 10.47 -33.99 4.73
C GLY A 203 9.01 -33.73 5.08
N LYS A 204 8.77 -32.73 5.93
CA LYS A 204 7.41 -32.25 6.26
C LYS A 204 6.79 -31.58 5.02
N GLU A 205 5.51 -31.78 4.79
CA GLU A 205 4.77 -31.06 3.76
C GLU A 205 4.72 -29.56 4.11
N TRP A 206 5.09 -28.70 3.17
CA TRP A 206 5.00 -27.25 3.35
C TRP A 206 3.56 -26.76 3.23
N LYS A 207 3.08 -25.98 4.21
CA LYS A 207 1.81 -25.23 4.15
C LYS A 207 2.01 -23.91 4.88
N ALA A 208 1.85 -22.79 4.17
CA ALA A 208 2.19 -21.47 4.69
C ALA A 208 1.38 -21.13 5.95
N GLU A 209 0.11 -21.51 5.98
CA GLU A 209 -0.82 -21.30 7.09
C GLU A 209 -0.37 -22.08 8.34
N ARG A 210 0.14 -23.30 8.17
CA ARG A 210 0.67 -24.12 9.27
C ARG A 210 1.99 -23.58 9.82
N GLU A 211 2.71 -22.80 9.03
CA GLU A 211 3.92 -22.10 9.45
C GLU A 211 3.64 -20.63 9.85
N ASN A 212 2.36 -20.27 10.00
CA ASN A 212 1.89 -18.94 10.39
C ASN A 212 2.51 -17.80 9.57
N CYS A 213 2.54 -17.98 8.25
CA CYS A 213 3.16 -17.04 7.32
C CYS A 213 2.37 -16.91 6.01
N VAL A 214 2.67 -15.85 5.27
CA VAL A 214 2.19 -15.65 3.90
C VAL A 214 3.40 -15.59 2.96
N VAL A 215 3.30 -16.25 1.82
CA VAL A 215 4.34 -16.25 0.79
C VAL A 215 3.88 -15.38 -0.36
N PHE A 216 4.66 -14.38 -0.72
CA PHE A 216 4.41 -13.45 -1.83
C PHE A 216 5.43 -13.64 -2.95
N GLU A 217 5.04 -13.26 -4.16
CA GLU A 217 5.99 -13.07 -5.25
C GLU A 217 7.03 -11.99 -4.90
N TYR A 218 8.23 -12.12 -5.48
CA TYR A 218 9.31 -11.16 -5.23
C TYR A 218 9.31 -10.00 -6.24
N MET A 219 9.34 -8.78 -5.73
CA MET A 219 9.43 -7.54 -6.51
C MET A 219 10.89 -7.11 -6.66
N LYS A 220 11.47 -7.43 -7.83
CA LYS A 220 12.90 -7.28 -8.14
C LYS A 220 13.45 -5.87 -7.88
N PHE A 221 12.67 -4.84 -8.14
CA PHE A 221 13.11 -3.45 -8.09
C PHE A 221 12.72 -2.72 -6.80
N GLY A 222 12.08 -3.42 -5.85
CA GLY A 222 11.70 -2.87 -4.56
C GLY A 222 10.44 -2.00 -4.60
N ASP A 223 10.31 -1.10 -3.64
CA ASP A 223 9.20 -0.16 -3.50
C ASP A 223 9.43 1.19 -4.22
N MET A 224 8.35 1.96 -4.43
CA MET A 224 8.43 3.25 -5.11
C MET A 224 9.24 4.30 -4.31
N VAL A 225 9.34 4.18 -2.98
CA VAL A 225 10.18 5.08 -2.18
C VAL A 225 11.65 4.92 -2.57
N ASN A 226 12.16 3.70 -2.64
CA ASN A 226 13.55 3.43 -3.04
C ASN A 226 13.83 3.89 -4.48
N ILE A 227 12.87 3.71 -5.39
CA ILE A 227 12.94 4.21 -6.77
C ILE A 227 13.03 5.74 -6.78
N MET A 228 12.14 6.43 -6.05
CA MET A 228 12.10 7.89 -6.02
C MET A 228 13.27 8.52 -5.27
N GLN A 229 13.80 7.86 -4.24
CA GLN A 229 15.08 8.23 -3.62
C GLN A 229 16.20 8.20 -4.64
N THR A 230 16.25 7.16 -5.49
CA THR A 230 17.24 7.03 -6.56
C THR A 230 17.06 8.12 -7.62
N VAL A 231 15.84 8.35 -8.10
CA VAL A 231 15.52 9.42 -9.07
C VAL A 231 15.94 10.78 -8.54
N THR A 232 15.61 11.08 -7.29
CA THR A 232 15.89 12.38 -6.67
C THR A 232 17.38 12.56 -6.41
N THR A 233 18.07 11.53 -5.91
CA THR A 233 19.53 11.56 -5.65
C THR A 233 20.33 11.72 -6.94
N ARG A 234 19.93 11.01 -8.00
CA ARG A 234 20.58 11.11 -9.32
C ARG A 234 20.16 12.37 -10.09
N LYS A 235 19.15 13.11 -9.59
CA LYS A 235 18.57 14.31 -10.23
C LYS A 235 18.13 14.08 -11.67
N VAL A 236 17.72 12.86 -12.01
CA VAL A 236 17.27 12.51 -13.36
C VAL A 236 15.84 12.99 -13.57
N GLN A 237 15.51 13.46 -14.76
CA GLN A 237 14.12 13.72 -15.15
C GLN A 237 13.43 12.41 -15.55
N ILE A 238 12.14 12.31 -15.25
CA ILE A 238 11.31 11.16 -15.61
C ILE A 238 10.63 11.48 -16.95
N PRO A 239 10.87 10.71 -18.03
CA PRO A 239 10.20 10.89 -19.32
C PRO A 239 8.68 10.76 -19.23
N ALA A 240 7.96 11.36 -20.18
CA ALA A 240 6.50 11.35 -20.16
C ALA A 240 5.95 9.93 -20.30
N GLN A 241 6.53 9.11 -21.17
CA GLN A 241 6.14 7.72 -21.38
C GLN A 241 6.37 6.87 -20.12
N VAL A 242 7.42 7.15 -19.35
CA VAL A 242 7.67 6.48 -18.06
C VAL A 242 6.59 6.83 -17.05
N LEU A 243 6.25 8.12 -16.91
CA LEU A 243 5.18 8.56 -15.99
C LEU A 243 3.83 7.94 -16.36
N TRP A 244 3.49 7.91 -17.65
CA TRP A 244 2.26 7.28 -18.12
C TRP A 244 2.27 5.76 -17.97
N GLY A 245 3.43 5.11 -18.11
CA GLY A 245 3.58 3.69 -17.85
C GLY A 245 3.35 3.33 -16.38
N ILE A 246 3.85 4.14 -15.45
CA ILE A 246 3.55 4.00 -14.01
C ILE A 246 2.05 4.21 -13.77
N TRP A 247 1.48 5.29 -14.33
CA TRP A 247 0.06 5.61 -14.18
C TRP A 247 -0.85 4.48 -14.70
N GLU A 248 -0.54 3.92 -15.86
CA GLU A 248 -1.26 2.78 -16.41
C GLU A 248 -1.27 1.59 -15.44
N CYS A 249 -0.12 1.21 -14.89
CA CYS A 249 -0.05 0.12 -13.92
C CYS A 249 -0.91 0.39 -12.68
N LEU A 250 -0.89 1.62 -12.15
CA LEU A 250 -1.70 2.00 -10.98
C LEU A 250 -3.20 1.93 -11.28
N VAL A 251 -3.63 2.42 -12.44
CA VAL A 251 -5.04 2.40 -12.86
C VAL A 251 -5.52 0.98 -13.14
N LEU A 252 -4.70 0.12 -13.74
CA LEU A 252 -5.02 -1.30 -13.92
C LEU A 252 -5.14 -2.03 -12.58
N GLY A 253 -4.26 -1.73 -11.61
CA GLY A 253 -4.37 -2.22 -10.24
C GLY A 253 -5.69 -1.80 -9.57
N LEU A 254 -6.11 -0.54 -9.77
CA LEU A 254 -7.43 -0.09 -9.30
C LEU A 254 -8.58 -0.80 -9.98
N ALA A 255 -8.51 -1.01 -11.29
CA ALA A 255 -9.56 -1.69 -12.03
C ALA A 255 -9.73 -3.14 -11.55
N THR A 256 -8.62 -3.82 -11.24
CA THR A 256 -8.63 -5.13 -10.58
C THR A 256 -9.35 -5.07 -9.23
N ILE A 257 -9.01 -4.11 -8.36
CA ILE A 257 -9.65 -3.95 -7.04
C ILE A 257 -11.15 -3.63 -7.18
N ALA A 258 -11.52 -2.79 -8.15
CA ALA A 258 -12.89 -2.34 -8.34
C ALA A 258 -13.82 -3.43 -8.90
N TYR A 259 -13.33 -4.18 -9.88
CA TYR A 259 -14.16 -4.96 -10.79
C TYR A 259 -13.93 -6.47 -10.73
N THR A 260 -12.99 -6.96 -9.91
CA THR A 260 -12.84 -8.42 -9.71
C THR A 260 -13.96 -8.91 -8.78
N PRO A 261 -14.89 -9.75 -9.27
CA PRO A 261 -16.03 -10.18 -8.47
C PRO A 261 -15.61 -11.02 -7.27
N SER A 262 -16.30 -10.89 -6.13
CA SER A 262 -16.03 -11.70 -4.93
C SER A 262 -16.06 -13.21 -5.16
N GLU A 263 -16.89 -13.64 -6.10
CA GLU A 263 -17.18 -15.05 -6.38
C GLU A 263 -16.33 -15.63 -7.51
N SER A 264 -15.41 -14.87 -8.10
CA SER A 264 -14.57 -15.37 -9.19
C SER A 264 -13.73 -16.56 -8.71
N SER A 265 -13.90 -17.72 -9.34
CA SER A 265 -13.02 -18.87 -9.10
C SER A 265 -11.61 -18.56 -9.64
N GLY A 266 -10.59 -18.92 -8.85
CA GLY A 266 -9.20 -18.52 -9.07
C GLY A 266 -8.76 -18.70 -10.53
N ASN A 267 -8.28 -17.59 -11.12
CA ASN A 267 -7.74 -17.36 -12.47
C ASN A 267 -8.53 -16.35 -13.35
N SER A 268 -9.66 -15.79 -12.90
CA SER A 268 -10.39 -14.75 -13.66
C SER A 268 -10.41 -13.43 -12.90
N SER A 269 -9.55 -12.48 -13.31
CA SER A 269 -9.53 -11.10 -12.81
C SER A 269 -10.01 -10.13 -13.89
N PHE A 270 -10.28 -8.87 -13.51
CA PHE A 270 -10.52 -7.79 -14.49
C PHE A 270 -9.50 -7.81 -15.63
N GLU A 271 -8.21 -7.94 -15.27
CA GLU A 271 -7.10 -7.91 -16.21
C GLU A 271 -7.07 -9.12 -17.15
N THR A 272 -7.62 -10.27 -16.75
CA THR A 272 -7.76 -11.42 -17.64
C THR A 272 -8.64 -11.07 -18.84
N TRP A 273 -9.79 -10.44 -18.60
CA TRP A 273 -10.70 -10.02 -19.67
C TRP A 273 -10.21 -8.80 -20.44
N TRP A 274 -9.51 -7.89 -19.75
CA TRP A 274 -8.93 -6.69 -20.38
C TRP A 274 -7.90 -7.04 -21.46
N LYS A 275 -7.04 -8.04 -21.21
CA LYS A 275 -6.01 -8.48 -22.17
C LYS A 275 -6.56 -8.92 -23.51
N ASP A 276 -7.75 -9.51 -23.52
CA ASP A 276 -8.39 -10.01 -24.73
C ASP A 276 -8.83 -8.88 -25.68
N VAL A 277 -9.09 -7.69 -25.13
CA VAL A 277 -9.65 -6.56 -25.89
C VAL A 277 -8.69 -5.37 -26.04
N VAL A 278 -7.70 -5.21 -25.15
CA VAL A 278 -6.83 -4.00 -25.10
C VAL A 278 -6.02 -3.75 -26.37
N SER A 279 -5.81 -4.79 -27.19
CA SER A 279 -5.07 -4.67 -28.45
C SER A 279 -5.84 -3.88 -29.50
N ASP A 280 -7.17 -3.82 -29.41
CA ASP A 280 -8.03 -3.01 -30.27
C ASP A 280 -8.70 -1.90 -29.46
N ARG A 281 -8.52 -0.65 -29.86
CA ARG A 281 -9.03 0.50 -29.10
C ARG A 281 -10.56 0.54 -29.05
N GLU A 282 -11.23 0.21 -30.14
CA GLU A 282 -12.69 0.30 -30.24
C GLU A 282 -13.34 -0.80 -29.41
N GLU A 283 -12.79 -2.03 -29.47
CA GLU A 283 -13.21 -3.13 -28.61
C GLU A 283 -12.95 -2.83 -27.13
N ALA A 284 -11.80 -2.25 -26.79
CA ALA A 284 -11.46 -1.87 -25.42
C ALA A 284 -12.41 -0.80 -24.86
N ILE A 285 -12.76 0.23 -25.64
CA ILE A 285 -13.73 1.26 -25.23
C ILE A 285 -15.11 0.63 -25.03
N ALA A 286 -15.58 -0.18 -25.98
CA ALA A 286 -16.87 -0.86 -25.88
C ALA A 286 -16.92 -1.82 -24.66
N PHE A 287 -15.80 -2.45 -24.32
CA PHE A 287 -15.65 -3.24 -23.11
C PHE A 287 -15.81 -2.37 -21.85
N LEU A 288 -15.12 -1.23 -21.75
CA LEU A 288 -15.20 -0.34 -20.60
C LEU A 288 -16.60 0.26 -20.43
N ASP A 289 -17.27 0.63 -21.53
CA ASP A 289 -18.66 1.12 -21.50
C ASP A 289 -19.63 0.03 -21.01
N ARG A 290 -19.35 -1.24 -21.32
CA ARG A 290 -20.12 -2.36 -20.80
C ARG A 290 -19.88 -2.57 -19.31
N VAL A 291 -18.62 -2.54 -18.86
CA VAL A 291 -18.26 -2.62 -17.43
C VAL A 291 -19.01 -1.55 -16.64
N ASP A 292 -18.99 -0.31 -17.12
CA ASP A 292 -19.65 0.82 -16.48
C ASP A 292 -21.17 0.70 -16.33
N ARG A 293 -21.82 -0.04 -17.23
CA ARG A 293 -23.28 -0.20 -17.29
C ARG A 293 -23.76 -1.46 -16.57
N GLU A 294 -22.98 -2.54 -16.63
CA GLU A 294 -23.47 -3.89 -16.31
C GLU A 294 -22.79 -4.51 -15.09
N TRP A 295 -21.63 -4.01 -14.67
CA TRP A 295 -20.87 -4.64 -13.59
C TRP A 295 -21.12 -3.94 -12.26
N ASN A 296 -21.29 -4.77 -11.22
CA ASN A 296 -21.34 -4.30 -9.85
C ASN A 296 -19.91 -4.07 -9.34
N ILE A 297 -19.68 -2.91 -8.73
CA ILE A 297 -18.41 -2.57 -8.11
C ILE A 297 -18.42 -3.10 -6.68
N GLU A 298 -17.35 -3.77 -6.26
CA GLU A 298 -17.27 -4.37 -4.91
C GLU A 298 -16.91 -3.37 -3.82
N HIS A 299 -16.40 -2.21 -4.23
CA HIS A 299 -15.98 -1.11 -3.36
C HIS A 299 -15.01 -1.54 -2.26
N ASP A 300 -14.06 -2.41 -2.60
CA ASP A 300 -12.94 -2.72 -1.72
C ASP A 300 -12.04 -1.48 -1.56
N VAL A 301 -11.85 -1.01 -0.32
CA VAL A 301 -11.08 0.17 0.04
C VAL A 301 -9.82 -0.24 0.77
N HIS A 302 -8.67 0.30 0.36
CA HIS A 302 -7.36 0.00 0.95
C HIS A 302 -6.75 1.30 1.49
N LEU A 303 -6.96 1.59 2.78
CA LEU A 303 -6.59 2.89 3.38
C LEU A 303 -5.08 3.09 3.59
N ASP A 304 -4.28 2.03 3.42
CA ASP A 304 -2.81 2.08 3.48
C ASP A 304 -2.17 2.10 2.08
N LEU A 305 -2.93 2.45 1.04
CA LEU A 305 -2.40 2.50 -0.33
C LEU A 305 -1.55 3.77 -0.51
N GLU A 306 -0.24 3.61 -0.43
CA GLU A 306 0.75 4.70 -0.50
C GLU A 306 2.06 4.26 -1.19
N VAL A 307 3.05 5.16 -1.29
CA VAL A 307 4.29 4.97 -2.06
C VAL A 307 5.13 3.75 -1.60
N LEU A 308 5.13 3.36 -0.33
CA LEU A 308 5.80 2.14 0.14
C LEU A 308 5.08 0.86 -0.30
N ASN A 309 3.77 0.96 -0.51
CA ASN A 309 2.89 -0.14 -0.87
C ASN A 309 2.66 -0.22 -2.40
N VAL A 310 3.47 0.50 -3.18
CA VAL A 310 3.61 0.31 -4.63
C VAL A 310 4.96 -0.31 -4.91
N LEU A 311 4.97 -1.57 -5.35
CA LEU A 311 6.17 -2.35 -5.61
C LEU A 311 6.43 -2.49 -7.11
N ALA A 312 7.69 -2.67 -7.49
CA ALA A 312 8.12 -2.80 -8.88
C ALA A 312 8.74 -4.18 -9.15
N GLY A 313 8.07 -4.93 -10.04
CA GLY A 313 8.45 -6.26 -10.48
C GLY A 313 9.07 -6.28 -11.88
N HIS A 314 9.48 -7.46 -12.31
CA HIS A 314 9.95 -7.71 -13.67
C HIS A 314 9.02 -8.72 -14.36
N ASP A 315 8.27 -8.26 -15.35
CA ASP A 315 7.42 -9.10 -16.19
C ASP A 315 7.59 -8.68 -17.66
N PRO A 316 8.59 -9.24 -18.38
CA PRO A 316 8.86 -8.87 -19.76
C PRO A 316 7.77 -9.34 -20.74
N ALA A 317 6.88 -10.26 -20.34
CA ALA A 317 5.80 -10.74 -21.21
C ALA A 317 4.72 -9.67 -21.40
N THR A 318 4.45 -8.88 -20.37
CA THR A 318 3.41 -7.83 -20.41
C THR A 318 3.98 -6.42 -20.36
N HIS A 319 5.15 -6.25 -19.77
CA HIS A 319 5.87 -4.98 -19.64
C HIS A 319 7.29 -5.13 -20.23
N PRO A 320 7.44 -5.32 -21.55
CA PRO A 320 8.73 -5.62 -22.18
C PRO A 320 9.77 -4.49 -22.07
N ASN A 321 9.35 -3.27 -21.75
CA ASN A 321 10.20 -2.08 -21.76
C ASN A 321 10.26 -1.33 -20.42
N GLN A 322 9.54 -1.79 -19.40
CA GLN A 322 9.49 -1.13 -18.10
C GLN A 322 9.20 -2.13 -16.97
N PRO A 323 9.44 -1.78 -15.70
CA PRO A 323 8.92 -2.53 -14.57
C PRO A 323 7.39 -2.60 -14.60
N VAL A 324 6.83 -3.68 -14.08
CA VAL A 324 5.41 -3.74 -13.72
C VAL A 324 5.26 -3.19 -12.31
N PHE A 325 4.40 -2.19 -12.13
CA PHE A 325 4.09 -1.66 -10.80
C PHE A 325 2.86 -2.35 -10.24
N LYS A 326 2.94 -2.80 -8.99
CA LYS A 326 1.89 -3.59 -8.34
C LYS A 326 1.52 -2.99 -6.99
N LEU A 327 0.22 -2.98 -6.70
CA LEU A 327 -0.32 -2.63 -5.40
C LEU A 327 -0.05 -3.76 -4.40
N HIS A 328 0.46 -3.42 -3.21
CA HIS A 328 0.85 -4.34 -2.15
C HIS A 328 0.24 -3.95 -0.79
N ASP A 329 0.44 -4.80 0.22
CA ASP A 329 -0.01 -4.66 1.61
C ASP A 329 -1.53 -4.40 1.72
N LEU A 330 -2.30 -5.23 1.01
CA LEU A 330 -3.76 -5.18 0.97
C LEU A 330 -4.39 -5.89 2.18
N GLY A 331 -3.66 -5.93 3.31
CA GLY A 331 -4.04 -6.65 4.53
C GLY A 331 -4.85 -5.77 5.49
N ALA A 332 -4.24 -5.44 6.64
CA ALA A 332 -4.90 -4.96 7.87
C ALA A 332 -5.82 -3.73 7.74
N TRP A 333 -5.63 -2.88 6.73
CA TRP A 333 -6.38 -1.63 6.53
C TRP A 333 -7.24 -1.65 5.27
N SER A 334 -7.80 -2.83 4.99
CA SER A 334 -8.59 -3.10 3.80
C SER A 334 -10.00 -3.51 4.17
N PHE A 335 -10.99 -2.94 3.49
CA PHE A 335 -12.41 -3.03 3.85
C PHE A 335 -13.26 -3.29 2.62
N ASN A 336 -14.18 -4.24 2.69
CA ASN A 336 -15.20 -4.41 1.66
C ASN A 336 -16.38 -3.48 2.00
N MET A 337 -16.53 -2.37 1.28
CA MET A 337 -17.53 -1.37 1.64
C MET A 337 -18.96 -1.78 1.30
N ASN A 338 -19.19 -2.63 0.29
CA ASN A 338 -20.54 -3.16 0.05
C ASN A 338 -21.08 -3.88 1.29
N HIS A 339 -20.28 -4.75 1.88
CA HIS A 339 -20.61 -5.39 3.16
C HIS A 339 -20.62 -4.38 4.31
N GLY A 340 -19.61 -3.51 4.38
CA GLY A 340 -19.46 -2.57 5.49
C GLY A 340 -20.59 -1.56 5.58
N TRP A 341 -21.10 -1.08 4.46
CA TRP A 341 -22.28 -0.21 4.39
C TRP A 341 -23.52 -0.84 5.02
N GLU A 342 -23.64 -2.16 5.02
CA GLU A 342 -24.77 -2.84 5.64
C GLU A 342 -24.51 -3.17 7.12
N THR A 343 -23.28 -3.51 7.48
CA THR A 343 -22.97 -4.16 8.77
C THR A 343 -22.15 -3.32 9.75
N TYR A 344 -21.44 -2.29 9.29
CA TYR A 344 -20.55 -1.53 10.15
C TYR A 344 -21.33 -0.70 11.18
N ASN A 345 -20.82 -0.75 12.41
CA ASN A 345 -21.25 0.11 13.49
C ASN A 345 -20.32 1.33 13.59
N GLU A 346 -20.62 2.21 14.52
CA GLU A 346 -19.90 3.47 14.69
C GLU A 346 -18.40 3.27 14.98
N SER A 347 -18.03 2.26 15.78
CA SER A 347 -16.62 1.96 16.07
C SER A 347 -15.82 1.61 14.80
N HIS A 348 -16.41 0.89 13.84
CA HIS A 348 -15.75 0.62 12.56
C HIS A 348 -15.55 1.90 11.74
N ILE A 349 -16.54 2.81 11.75
CA ILE A 349 -16.45 4.09 11.03
C ILE A 349 -15.35 4.98 11.63
N TRP A 350 -15.24 5.03 12.96
CA TRP A 350 -14.15 5.75 13.66
C TRP A 350 -12.78 5.15 13.38
N GLN A 351 -12.67 3.81 13.37
CA GLN A 351 -11.45 3.12 13.00
C GLN A 351 -10.99 3.51 11.57
N MET A 352 -11.91 3.58 10.61
CA MET A 352 -11.60 3.99 9.24
C MET A 352 -11.24 5.48 9.12
N ARG A 353 -11.81 6.34 9.99
CA ARG A 353 -11.45 7.77 10.05
C ARG A 353 -10.01 7.98 10.48
N GLY A 354 -9.47 7.11 11.34
CA GLY A 354 -8.08 7.19 11.78
C GLY A 354 -7.08 7.07 10.63
N PRO A 355 -6.18 8.05 10.43
CA PRO A 355 -5.19 7.97 9.36
C PRO A 355 -4.16 6.88 9.67
N VAL A 356 -4.00 5.91 8.77
CA VAL A 356 -2.94 4.89 8.88
C VAL A 356 -1.56 5.53 8.71
N LYS A 357 -1.44 6.38 7.67
CA LYS A 357 -0.29 7.24 7.40
C LYS A 357 -0.77 8.66 7.13
N LEU A 358 -0.20 9.63 7.84
CA LEU A 358 -0.60 11.03 7.72
C LEU A 358 -0.47 11.58 6.29
N HIS A 359 0.56 11.14 5.56
CA HIS A 359 0.84 11.59 4.20
C HIS A 359 -0.12 11.00 3.15
N ALA A 360 -0.87 9.96 3.50
CA ALA A 360 -1.84 9.30 2.63
C ALA A 360 -3.29 9.51 3.12
N THR A 361 -3.53 10.37 4.11
CA THR A 361 -4.89 10.61 4.62
C THR A 361 -5.79 11.20 3.54
N THR A 362 -7.00 10.65 3.41
CA THR A 362 -7.95 11.06 2.36
C THR A 362 -8.99 12.07 2.87
N PRO A 363 -9.64 12.85 1.99
CA PRO A 363 -10.66 13.82 2.40
C PRO A 363 -11.81 13.17 3.19
N GLU A 364 -12.14 11.91 2.89
CA GLU A 364 -13.15 11.15 3.63
C GLU A 364 -12.77 10.95 5.11
N GLN A 365 -11.48 10.97 5.45
CA GLN A 365 -10.97 10.81 6.82
C GLN A 365 -10.78 12.17 7.53
N PHE A 366 -10.27 13.18 6.81
CA PHE A 366 -9.88 14.45 7.43
C PHE A 366 -10.79 15.65 7.11
N SER A 367 -11.87 15.50 6.34
CA SER A 367 -12.75 16.65 6.02
C SER A 367 -13.34 17.33 7.25
N LYS A 368 -13.64 18.63 7.11
CA LYS A 368 -14.24 19.42 8.20
C LYS A 368 -15.68 19.02 8.52
N GLU A 369 -16.37 18.35 7.60
CA GLU A 369 -17.73 17.84 7.80
C GLU A 369 -17.84 16.89 9.01
N TRP A 370 -16.75 16.20 9.34
CA TRP A 370 -16.65 15.43 10.57
C TRP A 370 -16.83 16.23 11.87
N ASP A 371 -16.53 17.52 11.84
CA ASP A 371 -16.52 18.35 13.04
C ASP A 371 -17.95 18.67 13.52
N ASP A 372 -18.95 18.49 12.65
CA ASP A 372 -20.37 18.72 12.94
C ASP A 372 -21.15 17.42 13.25
N LEU A 373 -20.51 16.25 13.09
CA LEU A 373 -21.15 14.96 13.32
C LEU A 373 -21.25 14.64 14.82
N LEU A 374 -22.44 14.19 15.23
CA LEU A 374 -22.69 13.64 16.56
C LEU A 374 -22.04 12.26 16.71
N ILE A 375 -21.90 11.83 17.97
CA ILE A 375 -21.48 10.48 18.35
C ILE A 375 -22.69 9.66 18.79
N SER A 376 -22.48 8.36 19.07
CA SER A 376 -23.51 7.43 19.54
C SER A 376 -24.63 7.25 18.50
N LEU A 377 -24.26 7.19 17.22
CA LEU A 377 -25.19 7.11 16.10
C LEU A 377 -25.79 5.71 15.95
N SER A 378 -27.11 5.64 15.72
CA SER A 378 -27.76 4.37 15.37
C SER A 378 -27.27 3.83 14.02
N THR A 379 -27.34 2.51 13.81
CA THR A 379 -26.94 1.89 12.54
C THR A 379 -27.68 2.50 11.34
N ASP A 380 -28.96 2.82 11.46
CA ASP A 380 -29.72 3.45 10.37
C ASP A 380 -29.24 4.87 10.08
N SER A 381 -28.81 5.61 11.10
CA SER A 381 -28.19 6.94 10.93
C SER A 381 -26.85 6.82 10.21
N LEU A 382 -26.01 5.86 10.60
CA LEU A 382 -24.73 5.58 9.94
C LEU A 382 -24.94 5.23 8.45
N ARG A 383 -25.90 4.35 8.14
CA ARG A 383 -26.27 4.00 6.76
C ARG A 383 -26.84 5.19 5.99
N LYS A 384 -27.59 6.07 6.65
CA LYS A 384 -28.10 7.28 6.01
C LYS A 384 -26.97 8.22 5.63
N LEU A 385 -26.02 8.44 6.54
CA LEU A 385 -24.90 9.36 6.39
C LEU A 385 -23.83 8.84 5.42
N PHE A 386 -23.31 7.64 5.67
CA PHE A 386 -22.03 7.20 5.08
C PHE A 386 -22.17 6.16 3.96
N ALA A 387 -23.27 5.42 3.92
CA ALA A 387 -23.39 4.27 3.04
C ALA A 387 -23.89 4.58 1.62
N GLY A 388 -23.48 3.71 0.69
CA GLY A 388 -24.03 3.58 -0.65
C GLY A 388 -23.26 4.32 -1.75
N GLU A 389 -23.59 3.98 -2.99
CA GLU A 389 -23.02 4.59 -4.19
C GLU A 389 -23.62 5.97 -4.52
N ASP A 390 -24.81 6.27 -3.98
CA ASP A 390 -25.44 7.58 -4.13
C ASP A 390 -24.73 8.61 -3.24
N LEU A 391 -23.74 9.27 -3.84
CA LEU A 391 -22.92 10.33 -3.23
C LEU A 391 -23.65 11.68 -3.12
N GLU A 392 -24.90 11.75 -3.57
CA GLU A 392 -25.76 12.95 -3.46
C GLU A 392 -27.03 12.68 -2.64
N LYS A 393 -27.07 11.52 -1.96
CA LYS A 393 -28.18 11.07 -1.14
C LYS A 393 -28.60 12.14 -0.12
N VAL A 394 -29.90 12.42 -0.08
CA VAL A 394 -30.48 13.40 0.86
C VAL A 394 -30.22 12.99 2.31
N GLY A 395 -29.54 13.86 3.05
CA GLY A 395 -29.14 13.63 4.43
C GLY A 395 -27.94 12.67 4.59
N GLY A 396 -27.26 12.35 3.48
CA GLY A 396 -25.91 11.79 3.48
C GLY A 396 -24.86 12.89 3.69
N THR A 397 -23.67 12.49 4.12
CA THR A 397 -22.50 13.39 4.09
C THR A 397 -21.99 13.56 2.67
N GLU A 398 -21.41 14.72 2.36
CA GLU A 398 -20.82 14.98 1.04
C GLU A 398 -19.42 14.35 0.89
N VAL A 399 -18.64 14.30 1.98
CA VAL A 399 -17.23 13.88 2.00
C VAL A 399 -16.94 12.95 3.17
N ALA A 400 -17.25 13.36 4.40
CA ALA A 400 -16.88 12.65 5.62
C ALA A 400 -17.41 11.21 5.60
N GLY A 401 -16.53 10.23 5.77
CA GLY A 401 -16.89 8.81 5.89
C GLY A 401 -17.49 8.18 4.64
N ARG A 402 -17.57 8.90 3.52
CA ARG A 402 -18.04 8.40 2.22
C ARG A 402 -16.96 7.54 1.59
N TYR A 403 -16.63 6.39 2.18
CA TYR A 403 -15.60 5.49 1.65
C TYR A 403 -16.12 4.62 0.51
N GLY A 404 -15.30 4.45 -0.52
CA GLY A 404 -15.57 3.58 -1.66
C GLY A 404 -14.40 3.59 -2.65
N ILE A 405 -14.61 3.12 -3.87
CA ILE A 405 -13.50 2.98 -4.84
C ILE A 405 -12.82 4.32 -5.17
N TRP A 406 -13.59 5.42 -5.11
CA TRP A 406 -13.11 6.79 -5.24
C TRP A 406 -12.09 7.18 -4.16
N THR A 407 -12.09 6.53 -3.01
CA THR A 407 -11.05 6.68 -1.97
C THR A 407 -9.71 6.15 -2.47
N ASN A 408 -9.70 4.96 -3.11
CA ASN A 408 -8.48 4.40 -3.70
C ASN A 408 -8.00 5.24 -4.90
N ILE A 409 -8.92 5.82 -5.68
CA ILE A 409 -8.59 6.77 -6.77
C ILE A 409 -7.79 7.96 -6.23
N PHE A 410 -8.22 8.53 -5.10
CA PHE A 410 -7.48 9.60 -4.43
C PHE A 410 -6.09 9.13 -4.00
N LEU A 411 -5.99 7.95 -3.38
CA LEU A 411 -4.74 7.40 -2.87
C LEU A 411 -3.69 7.13 -3.97
N ILE A 412 -4.06 6.48 -5.09
CA ILE A 412 -3.09 6.30 -6.19
C ILE A 412 -2.69 7.64 -6.83
N ALA A 413 -3.58 8.64 -6.80
CA ALA A 413 -3.28 9.96 -7.32
C ALA A 413 -2.34 10.72 -6.38
N LYS A 414 -2.41 10.49 -5.06
CA LYS A 414 -1.39 10.94 -4.11
C LYS A 414 -0.04 10.31 -4.41
N VAL A 415 0.02 9.00 -4.67
CA VAL A 415 1.25 8.33 -5.11
C VAL A 415 1.81 8.99 -6.37
N MET A 416 0.96 9.21 -7.38
CA MET A 416 1.39 9.81 -8.63
C MET A 416 1.82 11.28 -8.48
N GLU A 417 1.09 12.07 -7.69
CA GLU A 417 1.49 13.43 -7.31
C GLU A 417 2.87 13.42 -6.63
N SER A 418 3.14 12.48 -5.73
CA SER A 418 4.44 12.36 -5.06
C SER A 418 5.56 12.06 -6.05
N ILE A 419 5.32 11.20 -7.04
CA ILE A 419 6.28 10.88 -8.10
C ILE A 419 6.58 12.12 -8.96
N MET A 420 5.53 12.81 -9.41
CA MET A 420 5.62 13.99 -10.27
C MET A 420 6.31 15.18 -9.57
N THR A 421 6.05 15.36 -8.28
CA THR A 421 6.57 16.48 -7.49
C THR A 421 7.91 16.16 -6.81
N ARG A 422 8.26 14.87 -6.66
CA ARG A 422 9.39 14.37 -5.86
C ARG A 422 9.27 14.70 -4.37
N GLU A 423 8.04 14.91 -3.90
CA GLU A 423 7.72 15.13 -2.50
C GLU A 423 6.86 13.96 -2.01
N ILE A 424 7.14 13.40 -0.84
CA ILE A 424 6.29 12.38 -0.24
C ILE A 424 4.94 13.01 0.11
N CYS A 425 4.97 14.15 0.77
CA CYS A 425 3.80 14.96 1.07
C CYS A 425 4.16 16.40 1.39
N ARG A 426 3.11 17.22 1.47
CA ARG A 426 3.16 18.61 1.88
C ARG A 426 1.93 18.94 2.70
N PHE A 427 2.12 19.49 3.89
CA PHE A 427 1.06 20.08 4.71
C PHE A 427 1.14 21.61 4.65
N PRO A 428 0.04 22.33 4.91
CA PRO A 428 -1.31 21.81 5.10
C PRO A 428 -1.94 21.25 3.81
N TYR A 429 -2.93 20.38 3.94
CA TYR A 429 -3.78 19.93 2.85
C TYR A 429 -4.84 20.99 2.58
N GLN A 430 -4.58 21.78 1.54
CA GLN A 430 -5.48 22.84 1.10
C GLN A 430 -5.96 22.57 -0.32
N THR A 431 -7.24 22.82 -0.55
CA THR A 431 -7.81 22.77 -1.89
C THR A 431 -7.57 24.08 -2.62
N VAL A 432 -7.42 23.99 -3.93
CA VAL A 432 -7.58 25.12 -4.84
C VAL A 432 -8.61 24.75 -5.90
N ILE A 433 -9.09 25.74 -6.65
CA ILE A 433 -9.98 25.47 -7.77
C ILE A 433 -9.17 24.85 -8.92
N HIS A 434 -9.60 23.68 -9.39
CA HIS A 434 -9.03 23.07 -10.59
C HIS A 434 -9.41 23.88 -11.82
N ASP A 435 -8.44 24.21 -12.66
CA ASP A 435 -8.60 25.14 -13.78
C ASP A 435 -9.65 24.64 -14.78
N GLN A 436 -9.68 23.33 -15.05
CA GLN A 436 -10.55 22.73 -16.05
C GLN A 436 -11.95 22.41 -15.52
N THR A 437 -12.03 21.72 -14.38
CA THR A 437 -13.32 21.24 -13.85
C THR A 437 -14.01 22.28 -12.97
N ARG A 438 -13.28 23.32 -12.53
CA ARG A 438 -13.75 24.36 -11.60
C ARG A 438 -14.17 23.82 -10.23
N LYS A 439 -13.69 22.64 -9.87
CA LYS A 439 -13.99 21.95 -8.59
C LYS A 439 -12.80 22.04 -7.63
N PRO A 440 -13.01 22.02 -6.30
CA PRO A 440 -11.92 21.99 -5.32
C PRO A 440 -11.06 20.73 -5.45
N THR A 441 -9.75 20.91 -5.59
CA THR A 441 -8.76 19.82 -5.68
C THR A 441 -7.57 20.06 -4.76
N TYR A 442 -7.08 18.98 -4.15
CA TYR A 442 -5.80 18.95 -3.43
C TYR A 442 -4.59 18.86 -4.38
N GLY A 443 -4.80 18.53 -5.66
CA GLY A 443 -3.77 18.45 -6.70
C GLY A 443 -3.37 19.81 -7.30
N GLY A 444 -3.79 20.91 -6.68
CA GLY A 444 -3.62 22.28 -7.19
C GLY A 444 -2.20 22.66 -7.58
N ARG A 445 -1.23 22.13 -6.85
CA ARG A 445 0.20 22.34 -7.07
C ARG A 445 0.66 21.87 -8.43
N LEU A 446 0.06 20.83 -9.01
CA LEU A 446 0.38 20.35 -10.36
C LEU A 446 0.03 21.39 -11.44
N GLN A 447 -0.78 22.40 -11.13
CA GLN A 447 -1.12 23.50 -12.04
C GLN A 447 0.01 24.57 -12.09
N ASN A 448 0.96 24.54 -11.15
CA ASN A 448 2.04 25.52 -11.06
C ASN A 448 3.00 25.43 -12.28
N PRO A 449 3.48 26.57 -12.83
CA PRO A 449 4.47 26.62 -13.90
C PRO A 449 5.70 25.73 -13.74
N GLN A 450 6.15 25.44 -12.52
CA GLN A 450 7.33 24.58 -12.28
C GLN A 450 7.17 23.15 -12.81
N PHE A 451 5.93 22.65 -12.93
CA PHE A 451 5.63 21.31 -13.44
C PHE A 451 5.24 21.30 -14.93
N ARG A 452 5.44 22.40 -15.67
CA ARG A 452 5.15 22.45 -17.12
C ARG A 452 5.95 21.46 -17.97
N HIS A 453 7.06 20.96 -17.44
CA HIS A 453 7.85 19.90 -18.08
C HIS A 453 7.15 18.54 -18.06
N ILE A 454 6.10 18.37 -17.24
CA ILE A 454 5.28 17.16 -17.20
C ILE A 454 4.05 17.36 -18.09
N ASP A 455 3.71 16.30 -18.82
CA ASP A 455 2.55 16.20 -19.70
C ASP A 455 1.29 16.80 -19.02
N LEU A 456 0.69 17.79 -19.68
CA LEU A 456 -0.42 18.59 -19.13
C LEU A 456 -1.65 17.73 -18.85
N GLU A 457 -1.95 16.78 -19.73
CA GLU A 457 -3.11 15.90 -19.57
C GLU A 457 -2.94 15.02 -18.34
N LEU A 458 -1.76 14.44 -18.14
CA LEU A 458 -1.49 13.65 -16.93
C LEU A 458 -1.63 14.49 -15.66
N ARG A 459 -1.14 15.74 -15.65
CA ARG A 459 -1.30 16.66 -14.52
C ARG A 459 -2.76 16.93 -14.20
N ASN A 460 -3.59 17.15 -15.22
CA ASN A 460 -5.01 17.42 -15.03
C ASN A 460 -5.80 16.18 -14.58
N ILE A 461 -5.46 15.00 -15.09
CA ILE A 461 -6.06 13.72 -14.66
C ILE A 461 -5.74 13.48 -13.19
N VAL A 462 -4.47 13.54 -12.80
CA VAL A 462 -4.05 13.34 -11.40
C VAL A 462 -4.70 14.39 -10.49
N ALA A 463 -4.76 15.66 -10.90
CA ALA A 463 -5.45 16.69 -10.14
C ALA A 463 -6.97 16.43 -10.01
N SER A 464 -7.61 15.87 -11.03
CA SER A 464 -9.04 15.50 -10.98
C SER A 464 -9.31 14.32 -10.07
N CYS A 465 -8.39 13.35 -9.98
CA CYS A 465 -8.45 12.27 -8.99
C CYS A 465 -8.32 12.79 -7.54
N LEU A 466 -7.69 13.95 -7.36
CA LEU A 466 -7.48 14.61 -6.06
C LEU A 466 -8.59 15.61 -5.69
N HIS A 467 -9.76 15.56 -6.35
CA HIS A 467 -10.91 16.36 -5.92
C HIS A 467 -11.31 16.02 -4.49
N GLU A 468 -11.75 17.05 -3.77
CA GLU A 468 -12.18 16.91 -2.38
C GLU A 468 -13.39 15.99 -2.26
N LYS A 469 -14.44 16.25 -3.03
CA LYS A 469 -15.66 15.45 -2.99
C LYS A 469 -15.47 14.15 -3.79
N PRO A 470 -15.82 12.98 -3.22
CA PRO A 470 -15.87 11.70 -3.92
C PRO A 470 -16.53 11.74 -5.30
N LYS A 471 -17.71 12.38 -5.40
CA LYS A 471 -18.54 12.41 -6.62
C LYS A 471 -17.89 13.16 -7.78
N ASP A 472 -16.89 13.98 -7.47
CA ASP A 472 -16.20 14.82 -8.43
C ASP A 472 -15.00 14.11 -9.05
N ARG A 473 -14.57 12.98 -8.50
CA ARG A 473 -13.45 12.18 -9.00
C ARG A 473 -13.88 11.38 -10.24
N PRO A 474 -12.97 11.17 -11.21
CA PRO A 474 -13.27 10.38 -12.40
C PRO A 474 -13.55 8.91 -12.05
N ARG A 475 -14.25 8.18 -12.94
CA ARG A 475 -14.40 6.72 -12.79
C ARG A 475 -13.12 6.02 -13.22
N VAL A 476 -12.91 4.79 -12.74
CA VAL A 476 -11.73 3.98 -13.12
C VAL A 476 -11.69 3.71 -14.63
N THR A 477 -12.85 3.49 -15.26
CA THR A 477 -12.98 3.34 -16.71
C THR A 477 -12.58 4.60 -17.48
N ASP A 478 -12.90 5.80 -16.99
CA ASP A 478 -12.47 7.07 -17.60
C ASP A 478 -10.94 7.22 -17.59
N LEU A 479 -10.31 6.76 -16.50
CA LEU A 479 -8.85 6.74 -16.39
C LEU A 479 -8.23 5.76 -17.40
N LEU A 480 -8.80 4.58 -17.58
CA LEU A 480 -8.34 3.61 -18.59
C LEU A 480 -8.54 4.13 -20.02
N LYS A 481 -9.68 4.77 -20.32
CA LYS A 481 -9.92 5.45 -21.60
C LYS A 481 -8.86 6.51 -21.87
N SER A 482 -8.49 7.30 -20.86
CA SER A 482 -7.43 8.30 -20.97
C SER A 482 -6.06 7.68 -21.27
N VAL A 483 -5.74 6.53 -20.68
CA VAL A 483 -4.52 5.77 -20.98
C VAL A 483 -4.52 5.26 -22.43
N LEU A 484 -5.64 4.72 -22.92
CA LEU A 484 -5.78 4.29 -24.32
C LEU A 484 -5.57 5.45 -25.30
N ASP A 485 -6.20 6.59 -25.04
CA ASP A 485 -6.10 7.79 -25.87
C ASP A 485 -4.69 8.35 -25.88
N ARG A 486 -4.01 8.34 -24.73
CA ARG A 486 -2.62 8.77 -24.64
C ARG A 486 -1.69 7.83 -25.41
N ARG A 487 -1.88 6.52 -25.29
CA ARG A 487 -1.11 5.51 -26.00
C ARG A 487 -1.24 5.67 -27.51
N GLN A 488 -2.46 5.89 -28.01
CA GLN A 488 -2.72 6.09 -29.44
C GLN A 488 -2.00 7.34 -29.99
N ARG A 489 -1.94 8.43 -29.20
CA ARG A 489 -1.22 9.66 -29.58
C ARG A 489 0.31 9.51 -29.56
N GLY A 490 0.85 8.54 -28.82
CA GLY A 490 2.30 8.30 -28.73
C GLY A 490 3.09 9.41 -28.02
N PHE A 491 4.38 9.18 -27.75
CA PHE A 491 5.17 10.04 -26.85
C PHE A 491 6.29 10.82 -27.56
N ASN A 492 5.99 11.49 -28.68
CA ASN A 492 6.87 12.45 -29.40
C ASN A 492 8.40 12.22 -29.21
N ASN A 493 8.95 11.22 -29.91
CA ASN A 493 10.36 10.79 -29.89
C ASN A 493 10.81 9.91 -28.70
N GLU A 494 9.94 9.62 -27.73
CA GLU A 494 10.18 8.55 -26.75
C GLU A 494 9.74 7.21 -27.38
N GLY A 495 10.71 6.47 -27.91
CA GLY A 495 10.49 5.10 -28.40
C GLY A 495 10.57 4.07 -27.26
N PRO A 496 9.97 2.87 -27.40
CA PRO A 496 10.00 1.84 -26.34
C PRO A 496 11.41 1.47 -25.84
N GLU A 497 12.41 1.52 -26.72
CA GLU A 497 13.82 1.29 -26.37
C GLU A 497 14.39 2.38 -25.44
N SER A 498 13.94 3.63 -25.60
CA SER A 498 14.37 4.76 -24.76
C SER A 498 13.88 4.60 -23.32
N VAL A 499 12.63 4.14 -23.14
CA VAL A 499 12.04 3.80 -21.84
C VAL A 499 12.82 2.67 -21.17
N ARG A 500 13.10 1.59 -21.91
CA ARG A 500 13.90 0.48 -21.41
C ARG A 500 15.27 0.95 -20.93
N LYS A 501 15.98 1.70 -21.77
CA LYS A 501 17.31 2.24 -21.45
C LYS A 501 17.28 3.16 -20.25
N TRP A 502 16.24 3.99 -20.10
CA TRP A 502 16.08 4.87 -18.95
C TRP A 502 15.96 4.07 -17.64
N TRP A 503 15.14 3.02 -17.62
CA TRP A 503 15.01 2.13 -16.47
C TRP A 503 16.29 1.36 -16.16
N GLU A 504 16.95 0.80 -17.18
CA GLU A 504 18.25 0.14 -17.03
C GLU A 504 19.28 1.09 -16.38
N THR A 505 19.40 2.30 -16.92
CA THR A 505 20.30 3.34 -16.39
C THR A 505 19.94 3.71 -14.94
N LEU A 506 18.65 3.77 -14.59
CA LEU A 506 18.22 4.08 -13.23
C LEU A 506 18.60 2.97 -12.25
N PHE A 507 18.47 1.71 -12.62
CA PHE A 507 18.75 0.55 -11.76
C PHE A 507 20.20 0.09 -11.78
N GLU A 508 21.03 0.58 -12.71
CA GLU A 508 22.47 0.30 -12.72
C GLU A 508 23.13 0.70 -11.39
N PRO A 509 23.93 -0.20 -10.77
CA PRO A 509 24.73 0.13 -9.60
C PRO A 509 25.66 1.30 -9.89
N GLN A 510 25.67 2.31 -9.02
CA GLN A 510 26.63 3.41 -9.16
C GLN A 510 28.05 2.88 -8.93
N ALA A 511 28.98 3.19 -9.84
CA ALA A 511 30.40 3.03 -9.55
C ALA A 511 30.73 3.85 -8.30
N PRO A 512 31.52 3.32 -7.34
CA PRO A 512 31.92 4.09 -6.18
C PRO A 512 32.58 5.39 -6.65
N LYS A 513 32.12 6.53 -6.10
CA LYS A 513 32.73 7.83 -6.38
C LYS A 513 34.24 7.67 -6.14
N PRO A 514 35.11 8.03 -7.11
CA PRO A 514 36.54 7.95 -6.89
C PRO A 514 36.86 8.75 -5.62
N ILE A 515 37.46 8.06 -4.65
CA ILE A 515 37.95 8.68 -3.43
C ILE A 515 38.85 9.82 -3.89
N PRO A 516 38.59 11.10 -3.51
CA PRO A 516 39.49 12.19 -3.83
C PRO A 516 40.88 11.76 -3.42
N ALA A 517 41.82 11.72 -4.37
CA ALA A 517 43.19 11.34 -4.10
C ALA A 517 43.65 12.19 -2.91
N GLN A 518 43.86 11.55 -1.75
CA GLN A 518 44.47 12.22 -0.63
C GLN A 518 45.81 12.73 -1.14
N ALA A 519 46.01 14.04 -1.09
CA ALA A 519 47.33 14.61 -1.33
C ALA A 519 48.32 13.82 -0.47
N PRO A 520 49.45 13.37 -1.04
CA PRO A 520 50.41 12.57 -0.29
C PRO A 520 50.75 13.34 1.00
N PRO A 521 50.77 12.67 2.16
CA PRO A 521 51.07 13.34 3.41
C PRO A 521 52.42 14.06 3.27
N PRO A 522 52.55 15.29 3.79
CA PRO A 522 53.82 16.02 3.73
C PRO A 522 54.92 15.12 4.30
N ALA A 523 56.00 15.00 3.53
CA ALA A 523 57.11 14.11 3.84
C ALA A 523 57.58 14.34 5.28
N ASN A 524 57.48 13.31 6.11
CA ASN A 524 57.91 13.35 7.50
C ASN A 524 59.45 13.52 7.52
N PRO A 525 60.01 14.63 8.03
CA PRO A 525 61.45 14.93 7.96
C PRO A 525 62.32 13.88 8.69
N VAL A 526 61.71 13.07 9.54
CA VAL A 526 62.39 11.98 10.26
C VAL A 526 62.78 10.83 9.34
N LYS A 527 62.05 10.57 8.24
CA LYS A 527 62.39 9.49 7.28
C LYS A 527 63.56 9.87 6.36
N GLN A 528 63.84 11.16 6.15
CA GLN A 528 65.02 11.59 5.37
C GLN A 528 66.32 11.53 6.20
N ALA A 529 66.22 11.65 7.54
CA ALA A 529 67.39 11.53 8.41
C ALA A 529 67.91 10.08 8.52
N VAL A 530 67.01 9.08 8.48
CA VAL A 530 67.38 7.66 8.58
C VAL A 530 67.97 7.12 7.28
N VAL A 531 67.54 7.65 6.12
CA VAL A 531 68.13 7.29 4.81
C VAL A 531 69.51 7.94 4.61
N ALA A 532 69.75 9.13 5.18
CA ALA A 532 71.06 9.80 5.12
C ALA A 532 72.12 9.15 6.03
N SER A 533 71.71 8.48 7.11
CA SER A 533 72.61 7.76 8.03
C SER A 533 73.07 6.40 7.48
N ALA A 534 72.33 5.78 6.56
CA ALA A 534 72.65 4.47 5.98
C ALA A 534 73.69 4.52 4.83
N VAL A 535 74.06 5.71 4.35
CA VAL A 535 75.00 5.89 3.21
C VAL A 535 76.45 6.13 3.68
N LYS A 536 76.70 6.28 4.98
CA LYS A 536 78.05 6.48 5.55
C LYS A 536 78.33 5.47 6.67
N GLY A 537 78.82 4.29 6.31
CA GLY A 537 79.62 3.45 7.21
C GLY A 537 79.18 2.01 7.37
N GLY A 538 79.82 1.14 6.57
CA GLY A 538 80.32 -0.21 6.86
C GLY A 538 79.71 -1.10 7.95
N LEU A 539 79.37 -2.32 7.52
CA LEU A 539 79.43 -3.63 8.20
C LEU A 539 78.98 -3.74 9.67
N ALA A 540 77.94 -4.56 9.92
CA ALA A 540 78.06 -5.80 10.72
C ALA A 540 76.68 -6.44 11.03
N ILE A 541 76.60 -7.74 10.74
CA ILE A 541 75.85 -8.79 11.45
C ILE A 541 74.35 -8.92 11.19
N ALA A 542 74.05 -9.93 10.37
CA ALA A 542 72.86 -10.76 10.51
C ALA A 542 72.91 -11.53 11.84
N SER A 543 71.91 -11.35 12.70
CA SER A 543 71.33 -12.40 13.55
C SER A 543 70.22 -11.81 14.43
N HIS A 544 69.18 -12.62 14.69
CA HIS A 544 68.01 -12.36 15.54
C HIS A 544 66.74 -11.83 14.86
N MET A 545 66.25 -12.58 13.87
CA MET A 545 64.85 -12.99 13.91
C MET A 545 64.74 -14.24 14.80
N ALA A 546 64.29 -14.07 16.04
CA ALA A 546 63.48 -15.03 16.81
C ALA A 546 63.49 -14.63 18.28
N GLN A 547 62.31 -14.66 18.90
CA GLN A 547 62.03 -14.54 20.36
C GLN A 547 61.82 -13.12 20.91
N ALA A 548 60.65 -12.56 20.60
CA ALA A 548 59.85 -11.84 21.60
C ALA A 548 58.38 -11.93 21.20
N ALA A 549 57.81 -13.10 21.39
CA ALA A 549 56.37 -13.22 21.52
C ALA A 549 55.91 -12.44 22.76
N ARG A 550 54.66 -11.98 22.70
CA ARG A 550 53.76 -11.71 23.84
C ARG A 550 53.91 -10.33 24.50
N ASN A 551 53.05 -9.38 24.09
CA ASN A 551 51.87 -8.97 24.88
C ASN A 551 51.26 -7.65 24.35
N GLN A 552 49.94 -7.51 24.59
CA GLN A 552 49.08 -6.32 24.47
C GLN A 552 48.55 -6.02 23.04
N GLY A 553 47.27 -5.78 22.76
CA GLY A 553 46.09 -5.56 23.61
C GLY A 553 45.24 -4.38 23.08
N ALA A 554 44.10 -4.71 22.46
CA ALA A 554 42.89 -3.89 22.21
C ALA A 554 42.91 -2.67 21.23
N PRO A 555 41.73 -2.30 20.64
CA PRO A 555 41.61 -1.45 19.44
C PRO A 555 41.12 -0.02 19.70
N ASN A 556 41.57 0.91 18.85
CA ASN A 556 41.19 2.33 18.83
C ASN A 556 39.72 2.55 18.42
N GLN A 557 38.97 3.31 19.23
CA GLN A 557 37.70 3.95 18.88
C GLN A 557 37.92 5.34 18.24
N PRO A 558 37.06 5.81 17.32
CA PRO A 558 37.04 7.20 16.87
C PRO A 558 36.29 8.12 17.86
N HIS A 559 36.85 9.31 18.09
CA HIS A 559 36.30 10.39 18.93
C HIS A 559 34.98 10.97 18.41
N ILE A 560 34.01 11.17 19.32
CA ILE A 560 32.75 11.90 19.09
C ILE A 560 32.92 13.37 19.53
N PRO A 561 32.46 14.37 18.74
CA PRO A 561 32.54 15.79 19.10
C PRO A 561 31.75 16.17 20.38
N PRO A 562 32.26 17.12 21.19
CA PRO A 562 31.75 17.39 22.55
C PRO A 562 30.31 17.93 22.64
N HIS A 563 29.69 18.39 21.54
CA HIS A 563 28.29 18.81 21.54
C HIS A 563 27.29 17.64 21.47
N ILE A 564 27.70 16.48 20.95
CA ILE A 564 26.90 15.25 20.92
C ILE A 564 26.94 14.54 22.29
N GLN A 565 28.03 14.71 23.03
CA GLN A 565 28.17 14.16 24.39
C GLN A 565 27.23 14.86 25.41
N GLN A 566 26.90 16.14 25.20
CA GLN A 566 25.99 16.89 26.09
C GLN A 566 24.52 16.48 25.91
N ILE A 567 24.10 16.11 24.70
CA ILE A 567 22.73 15.62 24.42
C ILE A 567 22.56 14.19 24.96
N LEU A 568 23.59 13.35 24.85
CA LEU A 568 23.60 11.99 25.43
C LEU A 568 23.67 11.97 26.98
N ASN A 569 24.27 12.99 27.59
CA ASN A 569 24.37 13.08 29.05
C ASN A 569 23.11 13.67 29.72
N GLN A 570 22.30 14.46 29.02
CA GLN A 570 21.01 14.93 29.54
C GLN A 570 19.92 13.84 29.57
N GLN A 571 20.02 12.83 28.70
CA GLN A 571 19.14 11.64 28.74
C GLN A 571 19.58 10.57 29.77
N ARG A 572 20.77 10.71 30.38
CA ARG A 572 21.32 9.73 31.35
C ARG A 572 21.27 10.16 32.81
N ALA A 573 20.78 11.36 33.12
CA ALA A 573 20.69 11.87 34.48
C ALA A 573 19.23 12.08 34.91
N ASN A 574 18.53 10.99 35.25
CA ASN A 574 17.78 11.01 36.50
C ASN A 574 17.77 9.63 37.18
N PRO A 575 18.14 9.53 38.47
CA PRO A 575 18.57 8.29 39.10
C PRO A 575 17.46 7.66 39.95
N LYS A 576 17.29 6.34 39.84
CA LYS A 576 16.98 5.41 40.95
C LYS A 576 16.85 3.96 40.45
N VAL A 577 17.97 3.29 40.19
CA VAL A 577 18.06 1.81 40.34
C VAL A 577 19.50 1.46 40.74
N LYS A 578 19.69 1.05 42.01
CA LYS A 578 20.89 0.31 42.44
C LYS A 578 20.72 -1.16 42.03
N GLY A 579 21.79 -1.77 41.52
CA GLY A 579 21.83 -3.17 41.09
C GLY A 579 21.65 -4.21 42.22
N PRO A 580 21.54 -5.51 41.86
CA PRO A 580 20.91 -6.53 42.68
C PRO A 580 21.91 -7.34 43.54
N PRO A 581 21.42 -8.02 44.59
CA PRO A 581 21.99 -9.30 44.96
C PRO A 581 20.95 -10.44 45.06
N ALA A 582 21.36 -11.60 44.54
CA ALA A 582 20.92 -13.00 44.77
C ALA A 582 19.40 -13.35 44.80
N GLN A 583 19.00 -14.28 43.91
CA GLN A 583 17.69 -14.96 43.92
C GLN A 583 17.60 -16.06 45.00
N PRO A 584 16.40 -16.26 45.60
CA PRO A 584 15.64 -17.50 45.34
C PRO A 584 14.10 -17.25 45.22
N PRO A 585 13.25 -18.30 45.14
CA PRO A 585 12.58 -18.79 43.93
C PRO A 585 11.19 -18.18 43.61
N VAL A 586 10.92 -18.12 42.30
CA VAL A 586 9.66 -18.16 41.51
C VAL A 586 8.31 -17.95 42.24
N GLN A 587 7.68 -16.81 41.95
CA GLN A 587 6.22 -16.61 41.83
C GLN A 587 5.93 -15.67 40.64
N PRO A 588 4.81 -15.85 39.90
CA PRO A 588 4.62 -15.27 38.57
C PRO A 588 4.28 -13.77 38.63
N GLN A 589 5.07 -12.94 37.94
CA GLN A 589 4.74 -11.51 37.75
C GLN A 589 4.03 -11.28 36.40
N VAL A 590 2.82 -10.76 36.58
CA VAL A 590 1.80 -10.19 35.72
C VAL A 590 2.31 -9.47 34.46
N ALA A 591 1.72 -9.82 33.31
CA ALA A 591 1.86 -9.15 32.01
C ALA A 591 1.25 -7.73 32.03
N PRO A 592 1.72 -6.79 31.17
CA PRO A 592 1.14 -5.45 31.07
C PRO A 592 -0.37 -5.51 30.74
N HIS A 593 -1.14 -4.68 31.43
CA HIS A 593 -2.60 -4.62 31.36
C HIS A 593 -3.09 -4.24 29.95
N ILE A 594 -3.66 -5.22 29.25
CA ILE A 594 -4.57 -4.98 28.13
C ILE A 594 -5.94 -4.59 28.74
N PRO A 595 -6.56 -3.48 28.31
CA PRO A 595 -7.90 -3.12 28.75
C PRO A 595 -8.90 -4.26 28.48
N PRO A 596 -9.74 -4.65 29.44
CA PRO A 596 -10.60 -5.84 29.34
C PRO A 596 -11.62 -5.78 28.18
N HIS A 597 -11.92 -4.59 27.64
CA HIS A 597 -12.82 -4.43 26.49
C HIS A 597 -12.16 -4.85 25.16
N ILE A 598 -10.84 -4.64 24.98
CA ILE A 598 -10.09 -5.13 23.81
C ILE A 598 -10.06 -6.67 23.82
N GLN A 599 -9.90 -7.27 25.01
CA GLN A 599 -9.98 -8.71 25.19
C GLN A 599 -11.40 -9.25 24.93
N GLN A 600 -12.45 -8.50 25.29
CA GLN A 600 -13.84 -8.87 25.00
C GLN A 600 -14.20 -8.78 23.52
N ILE A 601 -13.69 -7.80 22.78
CA ILE A 601 -13.92 -7.66 21.33
C ILE A 601 -13.24 -8.81 20.57
N LEU A 602 -12.00 -9.15 20.93
CA LEU A 602 -11.28 -10.32 20.40
C LEU A 602 -12.00 -11.65 20.73
N ASN A 603 -12.65 -11.74 21.89
CA ASN A 603 -13.44 -12.92 22.27
C ASN A 603 -14.81 -12.98 21.59
N GLN A 604 -15.42 -11.84 21.25
CA GLN A 604 -16.71 -11.79 20.54
C GLN A 604 -16.58 -12.17 19.06
N GLN A 605 -15.43 -11.92 18.42
CA GLN A 605 -15.13 -12.44 17.09
C GLN A 605 -14.97 -13.98 17.06
N ARG A 606 -14.71 -14.62 18.21
CA ARG A 606 -14.50 -16.08 18.33
C ARG A 606 -15.77 -16.90 18.61
N ALA A 607 -16.92 -16.29 18.91
CA ALA A 607 -18.13 -17.02 19.27
C ALA A 607 -19.18 -17.04 18.15
N LYS A 608 -19.21 -18.12 17.36
CA LYS A 608 -20.44 -18.60 16.68
C LYS A 608 -20.83 -19.97 17.24
N PRO A 609 -22.12 -20.22 17.56
CA PRO A 609 -22.55 -21.45 18.21
C PRO A 609 -22.59 -22.64 17.26
N ASN A 610 -22.11 -23.77 17.78
CA ASN A 610 -21.97 -25.05 17.10
C ASN A 610 -23.32 -25.81 17.14
N VAL A 611 -23.97 -26.02 15.99
CA VAL A 611 -25.18 -26.87 15.89
C VAL A 611 -24.74 -28.28 15.48
N LYS A 612 -24.88 -29.24 16.39
CA LYS A 612 -24.59 -30.67 16.16
C LYS A 612 -25.68 -31.33 15.32
N GLY A 613 -25.30 -31.93 14.19
CA GLY A 613 -26.08 -32.97 13.49
C GLY A 613 -25.57 -34.39 13.86
N PRO A 614 -26.41 -35.45 13.77
CA PRO A 614 -26.07 -36.81 14.19
C PRO A 614 -25.16 -37.58 13.19
N PRO A 615 -24.50 -38.68 13.60
CA PRO A 615 -23.34 -39.23 12.91
C PRO A 615 -23.70 -40.17 11.75
N ALA A 616 -22.96 -40.10 10.65
CA ALA A 616 -23.02 -41.07 9.55
C ALA A 616 -21.68 -41.81 9.38
N GLN A 617 -21.79 -43.12 9.12
CA GLN A 617 -20.76 -44.15 8.99
C GLN A 617 -19.75 -43.95 7.83
N PRO A 618 -18.59 -44.64 7.83
CA PRO A 618 -17.48 -44.37 6.92
C PRO A 618 -17.73 -44.92 5.50
N PRO A 619 -17.36 -44.21 4.41
CA PRO A 619 -17.40 -44.77 3.07
C PRO A 619 -16.12 -45.53 2.69
N ALA A 620 -16.34 -46.60 1.94
CA ALA A 620 -15.36 -47.50 1.34
C ALA A 620 -14.57 -46.88 0.16
N GLN A 621 -13.52 -47.58 -0.25
CA GLN A 621 -12.57 -47.24 -1.32
C GLN A 621 -13.24 -46.94 -2.68
N PRO A 622 -12.70 -45.99 -3.48
CA PRO A 622 -13.29 -45.62 -4.77
C PRO A 622 -12.86 -46.57 -5.90
N THR A 623 -13.86 -47.03 -6.67
CA THR A 623 -13.71 -47.65 -7.99
C THR A 623 -13.60 -46.55 -9.06
N VAL A 624 -12.72 -46.77 -10.04
CA VAL A 624 -12.40 -45.84 -11.14
C VAL A 624 -13.50 -45.82 -12.21
N GLN A 625 -14.03 -44.63 -12.56
CA GLN A 625 -14.68 -44.32 -13.85
C GLN A 625 -14.61 -42.78 -14.16
N PRO A 626 -14.69 -42.36 -15.45
CA PRO A 626 -13.95 -41.22 -15.98
C PRO A 626 -14.62 -39.84 -15.82
N GLN A 627 -13.77 -38.81 -15.84
CA GLN A 627 -14.04 -37.39 -15.60
C GLN A 627 -15.17 -36.82 -16.47
N ALA A 628 -16.18 -36.24 -15.81
CA ALA A 628 -17.15 -35.34 -16.42
C ALA A 628 -16.60 -33.90 -16.47
N ALA A 629 -16.90 -33.19 -17.57
CA ALA A 629 -16.48 -31.83 -17.85
C ALA A 629 -16.95 -30.81 -16.77
N PRO A 630 -16.22 -29.69 -16.58
CA PRO A 630 -16.56 -28.68 -15.57
C PRO A 630 -17.94 -28.05 -15.82
N HIS A 631 -18.71 -27.92 -14.74
CA HIS A 631 -20.05 -27.36 -14.76
C HIS A 631 -20.00 -25.86 -15.06
N ILE A 632 -20.53 -25.46 -16.21
CA ILE A 632 -20.65 -24.05 -16.62
C ILE A 632 -22.01 -23.51 -16.11
N PRO A 633 -22.06 -22.34 -15.47
CA PRO A 633 -23.31 -21.69 -15.09
C PRO A 633 -24.22 -21.38 -16.30
N PRO A 634 -25.56 -21.49 -16.18
CA PRO A 634 -26.49 -21.40 -17.31
C PRO A 634 -26.40 -20.09 -18.12
N HIS A 635 -26.07 -18.97 -17.47
CA HIS A 635 -25.93 -17.66 -18.11
C HIS A 635 -24.68 -17.59 -19.02
N ILE A 636 -23.61 -18.31 -18.69
CA ILE A 636 -22.38 -18.39 -19.51
C ILE A 636 -22.60 -19.32 -20.71
N GLN A 637 -23.38 -20.38 -20.55
CA GLN A 637 -23.75 -21.28 -21.65
C GLN A 637 -24.55 -20.56 -22.74
N GLN A 638 -25.43 -19.62 -22.36
CA GLN A 638 -26.19 -18.78 -23.29
C GLN A 638 -25.30 -17.85 -24.12
N ILE A 639 -24.25 -17.29 -23.52
CA ILE A 639 -23.28 -16.39 -24.19
C ILE A 639 -22.45 -17.16 -25.22
N LEU A 640 -22.03 -18.39 -24.91
CA LEU A 640 -21.27 -19.24 -25.83
C LEU A 640 -22.12 -19.75 -27.00
N ASN A 641 -23.41 -20.01 -26.77
CA ASN A 641 -24.32 -20.47 -27.82
C ASN A 641 -24.71 -19.36 -28.80
N GLN A 642 -24.78 -18.10 -28.35
CA GLN A 642 -25.05 -16.94 -29.22
C GLN A 642 -23.89 -16.61 -30.18
N ARG A 643 -22.66 -17.05 -29.89
CA ARG A 643 -21.50 -16.91 -30.79
C ARG A 643 -21.44 -17.96 -31.91
N LYS A 644 -22.23 -19.05 -31.85
CA LYS A 644 -22.15 -20.17 -32.82
C LYS A 644 -23.21 -20.21 -33.91
N ALA A 645 -24.16 -19.27 -33.93
CA ALA A 645 -25.21 -19.24 -34.95
C ALA A 645 -25.22 -17.91 -35.72
N LYS A 646 -24.58 -17.90 -36.89
CA LYS A 646 -25.00 -17.08 -38.02
C LYS A 646 -25.29 -18.00 -39.21
N PRO A 647 -26.41 -17.78 -39.90
CA PRO A 647 -26.34 -17.71 -41.35
C PRO A 647 -27.04 -16.48 -41.92
N ASP A 648 -26.55 -16.06 -43.08
CA ASP A 648 -27.10 -15.04 -43.99
C ASP A 648 -28.53 -15.37 -44.47
N ILE A 649 -29.31 -14.33 -44.84
CA ILE A 649 -30.02 -14.16 -46.15
C ILE A 649 -30.98 -12.91 -46.12
N LYS A 650 -31.13 -12.33 -47.33
CA LYS A 650 -31.79 -11.09 -47.81
C LYS A 650 -33.30 -10.88 -47.47
N GLY A 651 -33.75 -9.61 -47.46
CA GLY A 651 -35.12 -9.08 -47.11
C GLY A 651 -36.29 -9.39 -48.08
N PRO A 652 -37.42 -8.62 -48.19
CA PRO A 652 -37.79 -7.27 -47.66
C PRO A 652 -39.28 -7.18 -47.09
N PRO A 653 -40.08 -6.08 -47.21
CA PRO A 653 -40.43 -5.12 -46.13
C PRO A 653 -41.93 -5.07 -45.72
N ALA A 654 -42.28 -4.61 -44.50
CA ALA A 654 -43.54 -3.89 -44.21
C ALA A 654 -43.74 -3.47 -42.73
N GLN A 655 -43.97 -2.17 -42.54
CA GLN A 655 -44.87 -1.40 -41.64
C GLN A 655 -45.07 -1.70 -40.13
N PRO A 656 -45.27 -0.64 -39.30
CA PRO A 656 -45.29 -0.71 -37.83
C PRO A 656 -46.73 -0.77 -37.25
N PRO A 657 -46.90 -1.17 -35.96
CA PRO A 657 -48.08 -0.80 -35.20
C PRO A 657 -47.79 0.17 -34.05
N ALA A 658 -48.45 1.33 -34.18
CA ALA A 658 -49.19 2.12 -33.19
C ALA A 658 -48.75 2.23 -31.71
N GLN A 659 -48.57 3.52 -31.38
CA GLN A 659 -48.58 4.22 -30.08
C GLN A 659 -49.64 3.76 -29.06
N LEU A 660 -49.25 3.80 -27.78
CA LEU A 660 -50.11 4.15 -26.66
C LEU A 660 -49.45 5.32 -25.89
N GLN A 661 -50.07 6.50 -26.02
CA GLN A 661 -49.73 7.73 -25.30
C GLN A 661 -50.30 7.67 -23.88
N ALA A 662 -49.47 8.04 -22.89
CA ALA A 662 -49.94 8.56 -21.60
C ALA A 662 -49.40 9.99 -21.45
N GLN A 663 -50.34 10.94 -21.33
CA GLN A 663 -50.13 12.38 -21.24
C GLN A 663 -49.62 12.80 -19.87
N TRP A 664 -48.68 13.75 -19.82
CA TRP A 664 -48.41 14.62 -18.67
C TRP A 664 -48.38 16.09 -19.14
N PRO A 665 -48.78 17.06 -18.31
CA PRO A 665 -49.17 18.41 -18.75
C PRO A 665 -47.96 19.32 -19.01
N GLN A 666 -48.03 20.12 -20.08
CA GLN A 666 -47.03 21.14 -20.40
C GLN A 666 -47.33 22.49 -19.72
N ALA A 667 -46.30 23.08 -19.14
CA ALA A 667 -46.26 24.50 -18.75
C ALA A 667 -45.85 25.37 -19.97
N PRO A 668 -46.35 26.62 -20.08
CA PRO A 668 -46.15 27.45 -21.27
C PRO A 668 -44.72 28.05 -21.37
N PRO A 669 -44.24 28.32 -22.60
CA PRO A 669 -42.87 28.75 -22.85
C PRO A 669 -42.62 30.23 -22.52
N GLN A 670 -41.52 30.50 -21.82
CA GLN A 670 -40.97 31.84 -21.64
C GLN A 670 -40.23 32.30 -22.91
N ALA A 671 -40.47 33.55 -23.31
CA ALA A 671 -39.84 34.22 -24.45
C ALA A 671 -38.34 34.52 -24.21
N PRO A 672 -37.52 34.58 -25.28
CA PRO A 672 -36.08 34.86 -25.16
C PRO A 672 -35.78 36.34 -24.85
N PRO A 673 -34.68 36.64 -24.13
CA PRO A 673 -34.34 38.00 -23.71
C PRO A 673 -33.81 38.86 -24.87
N GLN A 674 -34.30 40.10 -24.93
CA GLN A 674 -33.82 41.15 -25.82
C GLN A 674 -32.43 41.65 -25.41
N VAL A 675 -31.54 41.74 -26.40
CA VAL A 675 -30.19 42.33 -26.31
C VAL A 675 -30.33 43.86 -26.38
N GLN A 676 -29.82 44.58 -25.37
CA GLN A 676 -29.62 46.04 -25.44
C GLN A 676 -28.22 46.36 -26.02
N PRO A 677 -28.08 47.41 -26.87
CA PRO A 677 -26.79 47.82 -27.41
C PRO A 677 -25.98 48.66 -26.41
N PRO A 678 -24.64 48.76 -26.60
CA PRO A 678 -23.75 49.39 -25.63
C PRO A 678 -23.81 50.92 -25.75
N VAL A 679 -23.76 51.59 -24.59
CA VAL A 679 -23.47 53.02 -24.49
C VAL A 679 -22.02 53.17 -24.02
N GLN A 680 -21.24 53.91 -24.80
CA GLN A 680 -20.03 54.62 -24.39
C GLN A 680 -20.23 56.11 -24.74
N PRO A 681 -19.51 57.06 -24.13
CA PRO A 681 -18.49 56.94 -23.07
C PRO A 681 -18.98 57.34 -21.67
#